data_AF-A0A812PHA5-F1
#
_entry.id   AF-A0A812PHA5-F1
#
_cell.length_a   1.000
_cell.length_b   1.000
_cell.length_c   1.000
_cell.angle_alpha   90.00
_cell.angle_beta   90.00
_cell.angle_gamma   90.00
#
_symmetry.space_group_name_H-M   'P 1'
#
loop_
_entity.id
_entity.type
_entity.pdbx_description
1 polymer ?
#
loop_
_entity_poly.entity_id
_entity_poly.type
_entity_poly.pdbx_seq_one_letter_code
_entity_poly.pdbx_strand_id
1 'polypeptide(L)'
;MQKLPGWKTVGMAVRHCLDQVLQENSHMLQVVQSVGRDQPLYRDADVRLVQSKLASLLGLKDIPRQPGLWSELLQALVQASGDPDLPAAKWPKEGTPLGIEEEIPPGGVFPRLSAEEQVGEAARLEFCHEMSGAEYNYQSYEEHREHADKLFRKEVEAGFAQADADRATLESQVGPLVLAAIGVVAKRKPGGGYKYRLVHDLRRNGVNSKIQVQERLILPRLKDAIEDAVSLFESGLLPEEEVLWLTLDFKDAFKQLPTKQSEQRYLAGQADGRYFYYKTVLFGVRTGPLVWCRVAALVSRATQALTSSVESRLELFIDDPLIALKGTQSMVRWAAARVLWFWLALGLKLAWPKGSLGPEAHWIGAVLKADRTQRAVEVSIPASKIQDWRQAAVAILKRPWTSRRAVQKFAGKMSWAAGVILQAKPYVQMLYAALNVSKQVVYAKQLKHALTWLVALFDGFNNGFHRTVRAHVRHQVCLEFLVDASPWGGGAVRLVNGCPVECFCLTWQKTDEGAIGAHIGQAASQAQWEAYMALRALWKWLTPELEGQVRIRGDAAGVLQSFVKRSSKSHTLSKIVREVTLHLALTHRSLEAIHLWSEDNAWADALSRLADPRKPATVPPELRHLPLHRQGPVLWRYAPVVRADQSSS
;
A
#
# COMPACT_ATOMS: atom_id res chain seq x y z
N MET A 1 -17.38 -9.72 -4.04
CA MET A 1 -18.73 -10.23 -4.39
C MET A 1 -18.69 -11.44 -5.33
N GLN A 2 -17.90 -11.48 -6.42
CA GLN A 2 -17.85 -12.66 -7.31
C GLN A 2 -17.41 -13.96 -6.60
N LYS A 3 -16.42 -13.87 -5.70
CA LYS A 3 -15.91 -15.03 -4.93
C LYS A 3 -16.81 -15.45 -3.76
N LEU A 4 -17.66 -14.54 -3.27
CA LEU A 4 -18.54 -14.75 -2.12
C LEU A 4 -19.93 -14.18 -2.50
N PRO A 5 -20.70 -14.90 -3.33
CA PRO A 5 -21.93 -14.37 -3.91
C PRO A 5 -23.03 -14.14 -2.88
N GLY A 6 -23.04 -14.87 -1.75
CA GLY A 6 -24.04 -14.69 -0.69
C GLY A 6 -24.04 -13.30 -0.07
N TRP A 7 -22.89 -12.61 -0.04
CA TRP A 7 -22.82 -11.20 0.36
C TRP A 7 -23.67 -10.28 -0.51
N LYS A 8 -23.89 -10.59 -1.80
CA LYS A 8 -24.74 -9.76 -2.66
C LYS A 8 -26.17 -9.74 -2.13
N THR A 9 -26.72 -10.90 -1.80
CA THR A 9 -28.10 -11.04 -1.30
C THR A 9 -28.24 -10.42 0.10
N VAL A 10 -27.38 -10.81 1.03
CA VAL A 10 -27.42 -10.32 2.42
C VAL A 10 -27.16 -8.81 2.48
N GLY A 11 -26.17 -8.33 1.74
CA GLY A 11 -25.83 -6.91 1.66
C GLY A 11 -26.97 -6.06 1.12
N MET A 12 -27.68 -6.53 0.09
CA MET A 12 -28.88 -5.83 -0.41
C MET A 12 -30.02 -5.80 0.62
N ALA A 13 -30.25 -6.89 1.36
CA ALA A 13 -31.26 -6.93 2.41
C ALA A 13 -30.92 -5.96 3.56
N VAL A 14 -29.66 -5.96 4.02
CA VAL A 14 -29.17 -5.02 5.04
C VAL A 14 -29.24 -3.58 4.54
N ARG A 15 -28.82 -3.33 3.29
CA ARG A 15 -28.96 -2.01 2.63
C ARG A 15 -30.40 -1.53 2.67
N HIS A 16 -31.36 -2.35 2.24
CA HIS A 16 -32.77 -1.97 2.20
C HIS A 16 -33.30 -1.63 3.59
N CYS A 17 -32.96 -2.45 4.59
CA CYS A 17 -33.31 -2.20 5.99
C CYS A 17 -32.76 -0.85 6.50
N LEU A 18 -31.48 -0.57 6.24
CA LEU A 18 -30.86 0.71 6.62
C LEU A 18 -31.46 1.90 5.87
N ASP A 19 -31.71 1.75 4.57
CA ASP A 19 -32.33 2.80 3.76
C ASP A 19 -33.75 3.11 4.24
N GLN A 20 -34.55 2.09 4.60
CA GLN A 20 -35.88 2.28 5.19
C GLN A 20 -35.80 3.05 6.52
N VAL A 21 -34.87 2.68 7.41
CA VAL A 21 -34.68 3.41 8.68
C VAL A 21 -34.33 4.87 8.43
N LEU A 22 -33.42 5.15 7.50
CA LEU A 22 -33.01 6.51 7.15
C LEU A 22 -34.15 7.33 6.51
N GLN A 23 -35.02 6.70 5.70
CA GLN A 23 -36.19 7.34 5.11
C GLN A 23 -37.23 7.72 6.18
N GLU A 24 -37.52 6.81 7.10
CA GLU A 24 -38.45 7.02 8.21
C GLU A 24 -37.92 8.03 9.25
N ASN A 25 -36.59 8.23 9.31
CA ASN A 25 -35.91 9.00 10.35
C ASN A 25 -34.89 9.96 9.73
N SER A 26 -35.35 10.95 8.97
CA SER A 26 -34.48 11.86 8.21
C SER A 26 -33.44 12.62 9.05
N HIS A 27 -33.70 12.84 10.35
CA HIS A 27 -32.72 13.43 11.29
C HIS A 27 -31.44 12.59 11.40
N MET A 28 -31.51 11.27 11.17
CA MET A 28 -30.36 10.37 11.25
C MET A 28 -29.32 10.60 10.14
N LEU A 29 -29.63 11.37 9.09
CA LEU A 29 -28.64 11.80 8.10
C LEU A 29 -27.61 12.77 8.69
N GLN A 30 -27.91 13.42 9.81
CA GLN A 30 -26.98 14.33 10.49
C GLN A 30 -25.72 13.62 11.00
N VAL A 31 -25.74 12.28 11.14
CA VAL A 31 -24.56 11.50 11.55
C VAL A 31 -23.34 11.77 10.66
N VAL A 32 -23.54 12.05 9.37
CA VAL A 32 -22.45 12.36 8.43
C VAL A 32 -21.69 13.62 8.84
N GLN A 33 -22.37 14.57 9.50
CA GLN A 33 -21.75 15.79 10.01
C GLN A 33 -20.83 15.53 11.21
N SER A 34 -20.88 14.33 11.81
CA SER A 34 -19.95 13.91 12.87
C SER A 34 -18.52 13.69 12.35
N VAL A 35 -18.37 13.40 11.05
CA VAL A 35 -17.07 13.18 10.42
C VAL A 35 -16.26 14.48 10.47
N GLY A 36 -15.11 14.44 11.13
CA GLY A 36 -14.26 15.60 11.38
C GLY A 36 -14.60 16.41 12.64
N ARG A 37 -15.57 15.97 13.47
CA ARG A 37 -15.95 16.64 14.72
C ARG A 37 -15.41 15.94 15.96
N ASP A 38 -15.18 16.73 17.01
CA ASP A 38 -14.81 16.21 18.33
C ASP A 38 -15.96 15.44 19.00
N GLN A 39 -17.19 15.94 18.84
CA GLN A 39 -18.39 15.31 19.37
C GLN A 39 -19.27 14.84 18.21
N PRO A 40 -19.61 13.54 18.17
CA PRO A 40 -20.48 13.02 17.12
C PRO A 40 -21.94 13.44 17.35
N LEU A 41 -22.66 13.58 16.24
CA LEU A 41 -24.07 13.97 16.19
C LEU A 41 -24.96 12.75 15.91
N TYR A 42 -25.15 11.91 16.94
CA TYR A 42 -26.14 10.85 16.94
C TYR A 42 -26.61 10.54 18.36
N ARG A 43 -27.75 9.85 18.51
CA ARG A 43 -28.27 9.43 19.81
C ARG A 43 -28.13 7.91 19.97
N ASP A 44 -27.85 7.45 21.17
CA ASP A 44 -27.80 6.01 21.46
C ASP A 44 -29.13 5.30 21.18
N ALA A 45 -30.25 6.02 21.30
CA ALA A 45 -31.56 5.52 20.92
C ALA A 45 -31.65 5.19 19.41
N ASP A 46 -31.01 5.99 18.55
CA ASP A 46 -30.98 5.75 17.10
C ASP A 46 -30.10 4.53 16.79
N VAL A 47 -28.98 4.33 17.52
CA VAL A 47 -28.16 3.11 17.42
C VAL A 47 -28.98 1.88 17.79
N ARG A 48 -29.72 1.93 18.92
CA ARG A 48 -30.59 0.83 19.34
C ARG A 48 -31.73 0.54 18.36
N LEU A 49 -32.29 1.57 17.72
CA LEU A 49 -33.27 1.40 16.65
C LEU A 49 -32.68 0.61 15.48
N VAL A 50 -31.50 0.99 14.98
CA VAL A 50 -30.83 0.27 13.89
C VAL A 50 -30.51 -1.16 14.31
N GLN A 51 -30.00 -1.37 15.53
CA GLN A 51 -29.72 -2.71 16.06
C GLN A 51 -30.98 -3.58 16.10
N SER A 52 -32.11 -3.03 16.56
CA SER A 52 -33.39 -3.74 16.60
C SER A 52 -33.86 -4.15 15.20
N LYS A 53 -33.73 -3.26 14.21
CA LYS A 53 -34.10 -3.54 12.81
C LYS A 53 -33.20 -4.60 12.18
N LEU A 54 -31.89 -4.55 12.44
CA LEU A 54 -30.95 -5.59 11.99
C LEU A 54 -31.16 -6.93 12.70
N ALA A 55 -31.47 -6.92 14.00
CA ALA A 55 -31.82 -8.13 14.74
C ALA A 55 -33.05 -8.82 14.13
N SER A 56 -34.12 -8.06 13.89
CA SER A 56 -35.33 -8.58 13.24
C SER A 56 -35.03 -9.15 11.84
N LEU A 57 -34.27 -8.42 11.02
CA LEU A 57 -33.90 -8.86 9.67
C LEU A 57 -33.15 -10.21 9.66
N LEU A 58 -32.26 -10.43 10.63
CA LEU A 58 -31.39 -11.61 10.69
C LEU A 58 -31.86 -12.67 11.70
N GLY A 59 -33.06 -12.53 12.26
CA GLY A 59 -33.64 -13.49 13.20
C GLY A 59 -32.92 -13.57 14.55
N LEU A 60 -32.27 -12.49 15.00
CA LEU A 60 -31.63 -12.41 16.31
C LEU A 60 -32.67 -12.08 17.38
N LYS A 61 -32.64 -12.81 18.50
CA LYS A 61 -33.59 -12.64 19.62
C LYS A 61 -33.30 -11.40 20.47
N ASP A 62 -32.03 -11.03 20.59
CA ASP A 62 -31.56 -9.98 21.48
C ASP A 62 -30.64 -9.00 20.75
N ILE A 63 -30.70 -7.73 21.16
CA ILE A 63 -29.73 -6.69 20.81
C ILE A 63 -28.67 -6.58 21.92
N PRO A 64 -27.46 -6.05 21.64
CA PRO A 64 -26.39 -6.03 22.62
C PRO A 64 -26.77 -5.14 23.81
N ARG A 65 -26.60 -5.68 25.03
CA ARG A 65 -26.89 -4.95 26.28
C ARG A 65 -25.76 -4.01 26.69
N GLN A 66 -24.53 -4.33 26.29
CA GLN A 66 -23.33 -3.58 26.61
C GLN A 66 -22.66 -3.02 25.34
N PRO A 67 -21.97 -1.87 25.43
CA PRO A 67 -21.20 -1.34 24.31
C PRO A 67 -20.06 -2.28 23.92
N GLY A 68 -19.83 -2.43 22.61
CA GLY A 68 -18.76 -3.27 22.07
C GLY A 68 -19.20 -3.94 20.78
N LEU A 69 -18.26 -4.63 20.12
CA LEU A 69 -18.53 -5.35 18.89
C LEU A 69 -19.61 -6.42 19.09
N TRP A 70 -20.65 -6.39 18.25
CA TRP A 70 -21.79 -7.29 18.35
C TRP A 70 -21.52 -8.63 17.65
N SER A 71 -21.01 -9.59 18.42
CA SER A 71 -20.61 -10.91 17.91
C SER A 71 -21.77 -11.66 17.24
N GLU A 72 -22.96 -11.66 17.83
CA GLU A 72 -24.12 -12.39 17.29
C GLU A 72 -24.53 -11.84 15.92
N LEU A 73 -24.48 -10.52 15.71
CA LEU A 73 -24.72 -9.92 14.40
C LEU A 73 -23.64 -10.32 13.39
N LEU A 74 -22.37 -10.28 13.76
CA LEU A 74 -21.28 -10.74 12.88
C LEU A 74 -21.45 -12.21 12.50
N GLN A 75 -21.81 -13.07 13.44
CA GLN A 75 -22.04 -14.50 13.20
C GLN A 75 -23.24 -14.73 12.26
N ALA A 76 -24.36 -14.02 12.48
CA ALA A 76 -25.53 -14.11 11.60
C ALA A 76 -25.22 -13.64 10.18
N LEU A 77 -24.44 -12.56 10.04
CA LEU A 77 -23.98 -12.08 8.73
C LEU A 77 -23.08 -13.12 8.03
N VAL A 78 -22.14 -13.73 8.74
CA VAL A 78 -21.28 -14.80 8.20
C VAL A 78 -22.12 -15.99 7.74
N GLN A 79 -23.04 -16.46 8.58
CA GLN A 79 -23.91 -17.60 8.27
C GLN A 79 -24.80 -17.32 7.06
N ALA A 80 -25.46 -16.15 7.02
CA ALA A 80 -26.35 -15.79 5.93
C ALA A 80 -25.61 -15.58 4.60
N SER A 81 -24.37 -15.10 4.63
CA SER A 81 -23.59 -14.79 3.43
C SER A 81 -22.71 -15.94 2.93
N GLY A 82 -22.51 -16.98 3.75
CA GLY A 82 -21.55 -18.06 3.47
C GLY A 82 -20.09 -17.60 3.55
N ASP A 83 -19.80 -16.56 4.34
CA ASP A 83 -18.43 -16.08 4.53
C ASP A 83 -17.56 -17.14 5.25
N PRO A 84 -16.30 -17.35 4.84
CA PRO A 84 -15.48 -18.41 5.43
C PRO A 84 -14.99 -18.08 6.87
N ASP A 85 -14.99 -16.81 7.28
CA ASP A 85 -14.34 -16.38 8.53
C ASP A 85 -15.28 -16.36 9.74
N LEU A 86 -15.96 -17.49 9.99
CA LEU A 86 -16.77 -17.67 11.19
C LEU A 86 -15.97 -17.54 12.50
N PRO A 87 -14.71 -18.01 12.62
CA PRO A 87 -13.97 -17.86 13.86
C PRO A 87 -13.81 -16.40 14.28
N ALA A 88 -13.49 -15.48 13.35
CA ALA A 88 -13.31 -14.08 13.67
C ALA A 88 -14.61 -13.41 14.20
N ALA A 89 -15.78 -13.82 13.70
CA ALA A 89 -17.06 -13.30 14.15
C ALA A 89 -17.38 -13.62 15.63
N LYS A 90 -16.78 -14.69 16.18
CA LYS A 90 -17.01 -15.16 17.56
C LYS A 90 -16.16 -14.44 18.60
N TRP A 91 -14.98 -13.97 18.20
CA TRP A 91 -13.99 -13.41 19.13
C TRP A 91 -14.47 -12.24 19.99
N PRO A 92 -15.32 -11.31 19.53
CA PRO A 92 -15.81 -10.24 20.39
C PRO A 92 -16.54 -10.74 21.65
N LYS A 93 -17.11 -11.95 21.62
CA LYS A 93 -17.78 -12.58 22.76
C LYS A 93 -16.92 -13.64 23.44
N GLU A 94 -16.28 -14.50 22.66
CA GLU A 94 -15.57 -15.69 23.18
C GLU A 94 -14.13 -15.42 23.63
N GLY A 95 -13.59 -14.22 23.34
CA GLY A 95 -12.18 -13.91 23.47
C GLY A 95 -11.40 -14.24 22.19
N THR A 96 -10.41 -13.42 21.90
CA THR A 96 -9.53 -13.53 20.72
C THR A 96 -8.29 -14.33 21.08
N PRO A 97 -8.02 -15.46 20.40
CA PRO A 97 -6.77 -16.19 20.56
C PRO A 97 -5.62 -15.39 19.92
N LEU A 98 -4.47 -15.39 20.59
CA LEU A 98 -3.25 -14.70 20.18
C LEU A 98 -2.22 -15.67 19.60
N GLY A 99 -2.46 -16.98 19.66
CA GLY A 99 -1.54 -17.99 19.16
C GLY A 99 -0.47 -18.40 20.16
N ILE A 100 -0.64 -18.09 21.46
CA ILE A 100 0.33 -18.39 22.52
C ILE A 100 0.05 -19.77 23.12
N GLU A 101 -1.16 -19.96 23.64
CA GLU A 101 -1.69 -21.24 24.15
C GLU A 101 -2.81 -21.76 23.26
N GLU A 102 -3.64 -20.86 22.74
CA GLU A 102 -4.73 -21.20 21.84
C GLU A 102 -4.34 -20.89 20.40
N GLU A 103 -4.55 -21.85 19.52
CA GLU A 103 -4.35 -21.68 18.09
C GLU A 103 -5.25 -20.56 17.54
N ILE A 104 -4.74 -19.76 16.59
CA ILE A 104 -5.58 -18.86 15.80
C ILE A 104 -6.12 -19.68 14.62
N PRO A 105 -7.39 -20.14 14.66
CA PRO A 105 -7.93 -21.02 13.62
C PRO A 105 -8.01 -20.27 12.29
N PRO A 106 -7.50 -20.80 11.16
CA PRO A 106 -7.53 -20.11 9.88
C PRO A 106 -8.94 -19.67 9.45
N GLY A 107 -9.06 -18.46 8.92
CA GLY A 107 -10.33 -17.88 8.48
C GLY A 107 -10.64 -18.07 7.00
N GLY A 108 -9.66 -18.50 6.20
CA GLY A 108 -9.84 -18.72 4.76
C GLY A 108 -9.91 -17.44 3.93
N VAL A 109 -9.69 -16.28 4.55
CA VAL A 109 -9.64 -14.96 3.91
C VAL A 109 -8.23 -14.60 3.49
N PHE A 110 -7.27 -14.86 4.37
CA PHE A 110 -5.85 -14.58 4.13
C PHE A 110 -5.13 -15.87 3.70
N PRO A 111 -4.08 -15.76 2.87
CA PRO A 111 -3.31 -16.93 2.46
C PRO A 111 -2.60 -17.56 3.66
N ARG A 112 -2.59 -18.90 3.70
CA ARG A 112 -1.79 -19.64 4.67
C ARG A 112 -0.30 -19.47 4.38
N LEU A 113 0.51 -19.44 5.42
CA LEU A 113 1.98 -19.45 5.30
C LEU A 113 2.46 -20.82 4.80
N SER A 114 3.39 -20.82 3.84
CA SER A 114 4.11 -22.04 3.45
C SER A 114 5.02 -22.54 4.57
N ALA A 115 5.46 -23.81 4.52
CA ALA A 115 6.39 -24.36 5.51
C ALA A 115 7.70 -23.53 5.59
N GLU A 116 8.20 -23.08 4.45
CA GLU A 116 9.40 -22.23 4.36
C GLU A 116 9.17 -20.85 4.99
N GLU A 117 7.99 -20.26 4.75
CA GLU A 117 7.60 -18.99 5.36
C GLU A 117 7.47 -19.13 6.88
N GLN A 118 6.91 -20.24 7.38
CA GLN A 118 6.81 -20.52 8.81
C GLN A 118 8.19 -20.65 9.47
N VAL A 119 9.11 -21.38 8.85
CA VAL A 119 10.50 -21.51 9.33
C VAL A 119 11.21 -20.16 9.34
N GLY A 120 11.11 -19.39 8.24
CA GLY A 120 11.70 -18.06 8.17
C GLY A 120 11.12 -17.09 9.22
N GLU A 121 9.83 -17.22 9.50
CA GLU A 121 9.14 -16.44 10.53
C GLU A 121 9.50 -16.87 11.96
N ALA A 122 9.88 -18.12 12.19
CA ALA A 122 10.40 -18.59 13.48
C ALA A 122 11.86 -18.12 13.70
N ALA A 123 12.72 -18.24 12.68
CA ALA A 123 14.14 -17.87 12.75
C ALA A 123 14.36 -16.37 13.04
N ARG A 124 13.42 -15.50 12.64
CA ARG A 124 13.46 -14.06 12.97
C ARG A 124 13.44 -13.75 14.47
N LEU A 125 13.08 -14.72 15.31
CA LEU A 125 12.84 -14.56 16.75
C LEU A 125 13.83 -15.34 17.63
N GLU A 126 14.81 -16.03 17.06
CA GLU A 126 15.81 -16.82 17.79
C GLU A 126 16.66 -16.02 18.81
N PHE A 127 16.67 -14.69 18.73
CA PHE A 127 17.42 -13.83 19.66
C PHE A 127 16.65 -13.45 20.94
N CYS A 128 15.57 -14.15 21.30
CA CYS A 128 14.73 -13.78 22.46
C CYS A 128 15.08 -14.59 23.73
N HIS A 129 14.98 -13.94 24.89
CA HIS A 129 15.23 -14.56 26.20
C HIS A 129 14.15 -15.58 26.59
N GLU A 130 14.43 -16.39 27.62
CA GLU A 130 13.45 -17.26 28.28
C GLU A 130 12.25 -16.46 28.81
N MET A 131 11.07 -17.11 28.92
CA MET A 131 9.83 -16.48 29.40
C MET A 131 9.83 -16.27 30.93
N SER A 132 10.86 -15.64 31.47
CA SER A 132 10.97 -15.33 32.90
C SER A 132 10.23 -14.05 33.30
N GLY A 133 9.81 -13.24 32.32
CA GLY A 133 9.27 -11.90 32.54
C GLY A 133 10.36 -10.86 32.80
N ALA A 134 9.99 -9.58 32.72
CA ALA A 134 10.86 -8.45 32.99
C ALA A 134 10.77 -8.02 34.46
N GLU A 135 11.93 -7.71 35.05
CA GLU A 135 12.04 -7.22 36.44
C GLU A 135 11.85 -5.71 36.56
N TYR A 136 12.11 -4.94 35.49
CA TYR A 136 12.05 -3.48 35.49
C TYR A 136 11.62 -2.92 34.13
N ASN A 137 11.08 -1.69 34.17
CA ASN A 137 10.75 -0.92 32.97
C ASN A 137 12.00 -0.28 32.36
N TYR A 138 11.91 0.11 31.09
CA TYR A 138 12.99 0.81 30.41
C TYR A 138 13.21 2.20 31.00
N GLN A 139 14.45 2.72 30.92
CA GLN A 139 14.79 4.08 31.36
C GLN A 139 13.86 5.15 30.77
N SER A 140 13.40 5.00 29.52
CA SER A 140 12.43 5.91 28.91
C SER A 140 11.10 6.02 29.67
N TYR A 141 10.69 4.98 30.40
CA TYR A 141 9.53 5.02 31.29
C TYR A 141 9.80 5.96 32.45
N GLU A 142 10.95 5.80 33.09
CA GLU A 142 11.39 6.62 34.23
C GLU A 142 11.51 8.10 33.87
N GLU A 143 12.14 8.39 32.74
CA GLU A 143 12.30 9.75 32.21
C GLU A 143 10.95 10.45 31.91
N HIS A 144 9.88 9.67 31.72
CA HIS A 144 8.56 10.16 31.37
C HIS A 144 7.46 9.63 32.32
N ARG A 145 7.83 9.31 33.57
CA ARG A 145 7.00 8.57 34.53
C ARG A 145 5.61 9.16 34.70
N GLU A 146 5.51 10.47 34.95
CA GLU A 146 4.22 11.14 35.16
C GLU A 146 3.27 10.95 33.95
N HIS A 147 3.80 11.07 32.73
CA HIS A 147 3.02 10.85 31.52
C HIS A 147 2.69 9.38 31.28
N ALA A 148 3.62 8.48 31.62
CA ALA A 148 3.44 7.04 31.50
C ALA A 148 2.33 6.54 32.44
N ASP A 149 2.40 6.91 33.71
CA ASP A 149 1.43 6.56 34.74
C ASP A 149 0.05 7.14 34.39
N LYS A 150 -0.02 8.39 33.91
CA LYS A 150 -1.26 9.00 33.42
C LYS A 150 -1.87 8.26 32.23
N LEU A 151 -1.05 7.79 31.28
CA LEU A 151 -1.53 6.97 30.16
C LEU A 151 -2.05 5.62 30.66
N PHE A 152 -1.32 4.97 31.57
CA PHE A 152 -1.70 3.69 32.13
C PHE A 152 -3.02 3.77 32.90
N ARG A 153 -3.22 4.78 33.76
CA ARG A 153 -4.50 4.99 34.46
C ARG A 153 -5.67 5.08 33.50
N LYS A 154 -5.51 5.76 32.36
CA LYS A 154 -6.56 5.82 31.32
C LYS A 154 -6.88 4.45 30.72
N GLU A 155 -5.89 3.56 30.59
CA GLU A 155 -6.12 2.19 30.10
C GLU A 155 -6.95 1.38 31.10
N VAL A 156 -6.69 1.55 32.40
CA VAL A 156 -7.46 0.91 33.48
C VAL A 156 -8.86 1.49 33.58
N GLU A 157 -9.01 2.82 33.58
CA GLU A 157 -10.30 3.52 33.60
C GLU A 157 -11.19 3.17 32.40
N ALA A 158 -10.58 2.99 31.22
CA ALA A 158 -11.28 2.54 30.01
C ALA A 158 -11.65 1.04 30.05
N GLY A 159 -11.22 0.31 31.09
CA GLY A 159 -11.50 -1.10 31.27
C GLY A 159 -10.65 -2.02 30.39
N PHE A 160 -9.59 -1.52 29.75
CA PHE A 160 -8.72 -2.33 28.88
C PHE A 160 -7.75 -3.21 29.67
N ALA A 161 -7.36 -2.76 30.87
CA ALA A 161 -6.47 -3.48 31.78
C ALA A 161 -7.09 -3.66 33.16
N GLN A 162 -6.71 -4.74 33.84
CA GLN A 162 -6.96 -4.97 35.26
C GLN A 162 -5.65 -4.74 36.01
N ALA A 163 -5.68 -3.97 37.11
CA ALA A 163 -4.48 -3.61 37.87
C ALA A 163 -4.71 -3.77 39.36
N ASP A 164 -3.67 -4.21 40.07
CA ASP A 164 -3.66 -4.38 41.53
C ASP A 164 -2.26 -4.12 42.09
N ALA A 165 -2.18 -3.67 43.34
CA ALA A 165 -0.91 -3.52 44.03
C ALA A 165 -0.32 -4.90 44.39
N ASP A 166 -1.19 -5.86 44.71
CA ASP A 166 -0.79 -7.24 44.97
C ASP A 166 -0.84 -8.08 43.69
N ARG A 167 0.34 -8.60 43.32
CA ARG A 167 0.51 -9.50 42.19
C ARG A 167 -0.32 -10.79 42.35
N ALA A 168 -0.42 -11.33 43.57
CA ALA A 168 -1.12 -12.58 43.83
C ALA A 168 -2.61 -12.48 43.52
N THR A 169 -3.22 -11.32 43.77
CA THR A 169 -4.62 -11.03 43.41
C THR A 169 -4.87 -11.23 41.91
N LEU A 170 -3.97 -10.75 41.06
CA LEU A 170 -4.10 -10.91 39.61
C LEU A 170 -3.80 -12.34 39.16
N GLU A 171 -2.77 -12.96 39.74
CA GLU A 171 -2.38 -14.33 39.40
C GLU A 171 -3.46 -15.36 39.76
N SER A 172 -4.26 -15.10 40.79
CA SER A 172 -5.43 -15.93 41.11
C SER A 172 -6.49 -15.96 40.01
N GLN A 173 -6.50 -14.96 39.11
CA GLN A 173 -7.52 -14.80 38.06
C GLN A 173 -7.07 -15.34 36.70
N VAL A 174 -5.79 -15.18 36.36
CA VAL A 174 -5.24 -15.50 35.02
C VAL A 174 -4.02 -16.41 35.06
N GLY A 175 -3.59 -16.86 36.24
CA GLY A 175 -2.36 -17.61 36.44
C GLY A 175 -1.12 -16.72 36.51
N PRO A 176 0.08 -17.33 36.63
CA PRO A 176 1.34 -16.60 36.83
C PRO A 176 1.60 -15.57 35.74
N LEU A 177 1.83 -14.31 36.13
CA LEU A 177 2.03 -13.22 35.18
C LEU A 177 3.40 -13.30 34.50
N VAL A 178 3.42 -13.09 33.18
CA VAL A 178 4.65 -12.95 32.40
C VAL A 178 4.85 -11.48 32.08
N LEU A 179 5.58 -10.79 32.96
CA LEU A 179 5.71 -9.33 32.91
C LEU A 179 6.51 -8.88 31.67
N ALA A 180 6.03 -7.84 30.99
CA ALA A 180 6.73 -7.17 29.91
C ALA A 180 7.34 -5.85 30.41
N ALA A 181 8.57 -5.56 30.01
CA ALA A 181 9.17 -4.25 30.23
C ALA A 181 8.43 -3.20 29.40
N ILE A 182 8.09 -2.07 30.03
CA ILE A 182 7.40 -0.96 29.38
C ILE A 182 8.40 0.13 29.05
N GLY A 183 8.33 0.63 27.81
CA GLY A 183 9.03 1.84 27.38
C GLY A 183 8.05 2.95 27.02
N VAL A 184 8.56 4.18 26.93
CA VAL A 184 7.78 5.33 26.49
C VAL A 184 8.40 5.91 25.23
N VAL A 185 7.58 6.08 24.19
CA VAL A 185 7.97 6.81 22.98
C VAL A 185 7.38 8.21 23.03
N ALA A 186 8.24 9.21 23.22
CA ALA A 186 7.89 10.62 23.13
C ALA A 186 8.08 11.12 21.69
N LYS A 187 6.98 11.47 21.02
CA LYS A 187 7.01 12.04 19.66
C LYS A 187 6.56 13.50 19.68
N ARG A 188 7.42 14.41 19.21
CA ARG A 188 7.07 15.84 19.09
C ARG A 188 5.91 16.03 18.11
N LYS A 189 4.93 16.85 18.47
CA LYS A 189 3.81 17.21 17.58
C LYS A 189 4.18 18.39 16.68
N PRO A 190 3.59 18.48 15.46
CA PRO A 190 3.58 19.74 14.70
C PRO A 190 2.91 20.82 15.56
N GLY A 191 3.55 21.98 15.72
CA GLY A 191 3.04 23.07 16.57
C GLY A 191 3.54 23.08 18.03
N GLY A 192 4.37 22.12 18.44
CA GLY A 192 4.96 22.08 19.79
C GLY A 192 4.35 21.00 20.70
N GLY A 193 5.02 20.71 21.81
CA GLY A 193 4.65 19.64 22.74
C GLY A 193 4.93 18.21 22.26
N TYR A 194 4.61 17.24 23.11
CA TYR A 194 4.89 15.82 22.89
C TYR A 194 3.61 14.96 22.92
N LYS A 195 3.61 13.89 22.13
CA LYS A 195 2.68 12.76 22.22
C LYS A 195 3.45 11.56 22.76
N TYR A 196 3.11 11.14 23.96
CA TYR A 196 3.68 9.96 24.62
C TYR A 196 2.87 8.71 24.25
N ARG A 197 3.55 7.56 24.15
CA ARG A 197 2.94 6.25 23.92
C ARG A 197 3.65 5.20 24.76
N LEU A 198 2.88 4.38 25.46
CA LEU A 198 3.39 3.17 26.10
C LEU A 198 3.73 2.13 25.04
N VAL A 199 4.84 1.43 25.24
CA VAL A 199 5.30 0.33 24.38
C VAL A 199 5.58 -0.87 25.28
N HIS A 200 4.84 -1.94 25.07
CA HIS A 200 5.01 -3.21 25.77
C HIS A 200 6.00 -4.08 24.99
N ASP A 201 7.16 -4.38 25.56
CA ASP A 201 8.18 -5.19 24.89
C ASP A 201 7.94 -6.69 25.07
N LEU A 202 6.98 -7.21 24.29
CA LEU A 202 6.64 -8.64 24.27
C LEU A 202 7.68 -9.51 23.55
N ARG A 203 8.78 -8.93 23.05
CA ARG A 203 9.89 -9.72 22.50
C ARG A 203 10.85 -10.14 23.60
N ARG A 204 11.16 -9.23 24.52
CA ARG A 204 12.15 -9.47 25.56
C ARG A 204 11.66 -10.44 26.64
N ASN A 205 10.36 -10.50 26.89
CA ASN A 205 9.77 -11.49 27.81
C ASN A 205 9.45 -12.84 27.14
N GLY A 206 9.88 -13.06 25.89
CA GLY A 206 9.70 -14.33 25.17
C GLY A 206 8.28 -14.63 24.68
N VAL A 207 7.28 -13.78 24.93
CA VAL A 207 5.89 -14.05 24.52
C VAL A 207 5.78 -14.15 23.00
N ASN A 208 6.36 -13.20 22.26
CA ASN A 208 6.27 -13.18 20.79
C ASN A 208 6.94 -14.38 20.11
N SER A 209 7.88 -15.08 20.77
CA SER A 209 8.54 -16.26 20.19
C SER A 209 7.70 -17.54 20.30
N LYS A 210 6.72 -17.57 21.21
CA LYS A 210 5.76 -18.68 21.33
C LYS A 210 4.55 -18.54 20.41
N ILE A 211 4.32 -17.33 19.89
CA ILE A 211 3.17 -17.06 19.02
C ILE A 211 3.28 -17.82 17.70
N GLN A 212 2.32 -18.70 17.46
CA GLN A 212 2.12 -19.38 16.19
C GLN A 212 1.23 -18.55 15.26
N VAL A 213 1.71 -18.31 14.04
CA VAL A 213 0.98 -17.59 12.99
C VAL A 213 0.76 -18.56 11.84
N GLN A 214 -0.48 -18.69 11.37
CA GLN A 214 -0.80 -19.58 10.26
C GLN A 214 -1.16 -18.86 8.97
N GLU A 215 -1.64 -17.61 9.08
CA GLU A 215 -2.10 -16.81 7.95
C GLU A 215 -1.25 -15.56 7.78
N ARG A 216 -0.96 -15.21 6.52
CA ARG A 216 -0.22 -13.99 6.18
C ARG A 216 -1.19 -12.86 5.87
N LEU A 217 -1.12 -11.80 6.67
CA LEU A 217 -1.88 -10.58 6.41
C LEU A 217 -1.52 -9.98 5.05
N ILE A 218 -2.53 -9.69 4.23
CA ILE A 218 -2.39 -8.96 2.97
C ILE A 218 -3.09 -7.62 3.14
N LEU A 219 -2.34 -6.53 2.96
CA LEU A 219 -2.85 -5.17 3.09
C LEU A 219 -2.94 -4.51 1.71
N PRO A 220 -3.93 -3.63 1.50
CA PRO A 220 -4.03 -2.89 0.25
C PRO A 220 -2.87 -1.89 0.13
N ARG A 221 -2.58 -1.54 -1.11
CA ARG A 221 -1.60 -0.53 -1.49
C ARG A 221 -2.34 0.69 -2.00
N LEU A 222 -1.64 1.83 -2.02
CA LEU A 222 -2.17 3.05 -2.65
C LEU A 222 -2.65 2.84 -4.09
N LYS A 223 -1.95 1.97 -4.83
CA LYS A 223 -2.35 1.60 -6.19
C LYS A 223 -3.78 1.05 -6.25
N ASP A 224 -4.17 0.22 -5.29
CA ASP A 224 -5.45 -0.47 -5.30
C ASP A 224 -6.59 0.56 -5.11
N ALA A 225 -6.46 1.48 -4.14
CA ALA A 225 -7.37 2.62 -3.95
C ALA A 225 -7.48 3.55 -5.19
N ILE A 226 -6.35 3.84 -5.85
CA ILE A 226 -6.32 4.66 -7.07
C ILE A 226 -7.10 3.95 -8.18
N GLU A 227 -6.85 2.65 -8.40
CA GLU A 227 -7.53 1.88 -9.44
C GLU A 227 -9.04 1.81 -9.22
N ASP A 228 -9.46 1.71 -7.95
CA ASP A 228 -10.86 1.67 -7.54
C ASP A 228 -11.60 2.99 -7.79
N ALA A 229 -11.03 4.13 -7.38
CA ALA A 229 -11.64 5.43 -7.67
C ALA A 229 -11.63 5.77 -9.17
N VAL A 230 -10.57 5.41 -9.91
CA VAL A 230 -10.56 5.54 -11.37
C VAL A 230 -11.62 4.65 -12.01
N SER A 231 -11.87 3.43 -11.49
CA SER A 231 -12.97 2.59 -11.97
C SER A 231 -14.34 3.23 -11.76
N LEU A 232 -14.55 3.99 -10.70
CA LEU A 232 -15.79 4.74 -10.49
C LEU A 232 -15.97 5.84 -11.54
N PHE A 233 -14.91 6.60 -11.86
CA PHE A 233 -14.94 7.54 -12.99
C PHE A 233 -15.26 6.85 -14.32
N GLU A 234 -14.68 5.67 -14.56
CA GLU A 234 -14.89 4.90 -15.79
C GLU A 234 -16.29 4.30 -15.92
N SER A 235 -17.01 4.14 -14.81
CA SER A 235 -18.42 3.73 -14.84
C SER A 235 -19.38 4.84 -15.29
N GLY A 236 -18.85 6.02 -15.64
CA GLY A 236 -19.62 7.20 -16.03
C GLY A 236 -19.95 8.09 -14.84
N LEU A 237 -19.99 9.40 -15.10
CA LEU A 237 -20.47 10.43 -14.19
C LEU A 237 -21.59 11.22 -14.87
N LEU A 238 -22.73 11.33 -14.18
CA LEU A 238 -23.75 12.31 -14.53
C LEU A 238 -23.29 13.73 -14.15
N PRO A 239 -23.91 14.81 -14.70
CA PRO A 239 -23.43 16.18 -14.51
C PRO A 239 -23.21 16.59 -13.04
N GLU A 240 -24.06 16.17 -12.12
CA GLU A 240 -23.97 16.53 -10.70
C GLU A 240 -23.25 15.47 -9.85
N GLU A 241 -22.71 14.42 -10.48
CA GLU A 241 -21.99 13.38 -9.76
C GLU A 241 -20.51 13.70 -9.63
N GLU A 242 -19.96 13.29 -8.49
CA GLU A 242 -18.55 13.37 -8.15
C GLU A 242 -18.10 12.07 -7.49
N VAL A 243 -16.79 11.91 -7.34
CA VAL A 243 -16.18 10.86 -6.52
C VAL A 243 -15.57 11.53 -5.31
N LEU A 244 -16.08 11.21 -4.12
CA LEU A 244 -15.57 11.71 -2.84
C LEU A 244 -14.96 10.58 -2.02
N TRP A 245 -14.00 10.92 -1.18
CA TRP A 245 -13.39 10.02 -0.22
C TRP A 245 -14.01 10.19 1.15
N LEU A 246 -14.42 9.09 1.77
CA LEU A 246 -14.71 8.99 3.18
C LEU A 246 -13.56 8.27 3.88
N THR A 247 -12.91 8.95 4.82
CA THR A 247 -11.92 8.39 5.74
C THR A 247 -12.43 8.46 7.16
N LEU A 248 -12.26 7.40 7.94
CA LEU A 248 -12.64 7.38 9.36
C LEU A 248 -11.99 6.21 10.11
N ASP A 249 -10.92 6.45 10.87
CA ASP A 249 -10.24 5.37 11.60
C ASP A 249 -11.14 4.69 12.64
N PHE A 250 -10.90 3.41 12.86
CA PHE A 250 -11.41 2.70 14.04
C PHE A 250 -10.61 3.09 15.28
N LYS A 251 -11.30 3.68 16.27
CA LYS A 251 -10.68 4.14 17.52
C LYS A 251 -10.26 2.94 18.37
N ASP A 252 -9.00 2.94 18.83
CA ASP A 252 -8.44 1.89 19.68
C ASP A 252 -8.68 0.47 19.12
N ALA A 253 -8.61 0.33 17.78
CA ALA A 253 -8.95 -0.86 17.00
C ALA A 253 -8.67 -2.20 17.71
N PHE A 254 -7.41 -2.49 18.04
CA PHE A 254 -7.03 -3.77 18.66
C PHE A 254 -7.74 -3.99 20.01
N LYS A 255 -7.90 -2.94 20.80
CA LYS A 255 -8.52 -3.03 22.12
C LYS A 255 -10.05 -3.18 22.08
N GLN A 256 -10.66 -3.10 20.89
CA GLN A 256 -12.07 -3.47 20.71
C GLN A 256 -12.27 -4.99 20.76
N LEU A 257 -11.18 -5.77 20.68
CA LEU A 257 -11.21 -7.22 20.79
C LEU A 257 -10.75 -7.68 22.19
N PRO A 258 -11.55 -8.47 22.92
CA PRO A 258 -11.10 -9.09 24.15
C PRO A 258 -10.07 -10.18 23.84
N THR A 259 -9.13 -10.40 24.75
CA THR A 259 -8.16 -11.51 24.68
C THR A 259 -8.72 -12.73 25.39
N LYS A 260 -8.45 -13.94 24.89
CA LYS A 260 -8.75 -15.19 25.59
C LYS A 260 -8.18 -15.17 27.02
N GLN A 261 -8.99 -15.57 28.00
CA GLN A 261 -8.61 -15.49 29.42
C GLN A 261 -7.33 -16.27 29.72
N SER A 262 -7.17 -17.45 29.11
CA SER A 262 -5.96 -18.29 29.13
C SER A 262 -4.68 -17.54 28.76
N GLU A 263 -4.77 -16.55 27.87
CA GLU A 263 -3.63 -15.84 27.33
C GLU A 263 -3.40 -14.44 27.92
N GLN A 264 -4.31 -13.95 28.78
CA GLN A 264 -4.21 -12.61 29.36
C GLN A 264 -2.96 -12.43 30.24
N ARG A 265 -2.51 -13.50 30.93
CA ARG A 265 -1.30 -13.47 31.77
C ARG A 265 -0.01 -13.11 31.01
N TYR A 266 -0.01 -13.27 29.69
CA TYR A 266 1.13 -12.93 28.82
C TYR A 266 1.14 -11.47 28.39
N LEU A 267 0.05 -10.74 28.66
CA LEU A 267 -0.11 -9.33 28.38
C LEU A 267 0.04 -8.49 29.67
N ALA A 268 0.99 -8.90 30.51
CA ALA A 268 1.18 -8.35 31.84
C ALA A 268 2.37 -7.38 31.93
N GLY A 269 2.40 -6.56 32.99
CA GLY A 269 3.51 -5.64 33.26
C GLY A 269 3.35 -4.93 34.60
N GLN A 270 4.23 -3.96 34.85
CA GLN A 270 4.19 -3.12 36.05
C GLN A 270 4.19 -1.64 35.65
N ALA A 271 3.27 -0.85 36.22
CA ALA A 271 3.12 0.58 35.96
C ALA A 271 2.42 1.26 37.15
N ASP A 272 2.74 2.52 37.43
CA ASP A 272 2.06 3.31 38.47
C ASP A 272 2.00 2.59 39.83
N GLY A 273 3.11 1.94 40.22
CA GLY A 273 3.25 1.18 41.47
C GLY A 273 2.44 -0.12 41.55
N ARG A 274 1.81 -0.56 40.46
CA ARG A 274 0.89 -1.70 40.42
C ARG A 274 1.30 -2.72 39.35
N TYR A 275 0.89 -3.97 39.55
CA TYR A 275 0.91 -4.99 38.51
C TYR A 275 -0.37 -4.91 37.69
N PHE A 276 -0.32 -5.37 36.44
CA PHE A 276 -1.50 -5.43 35.60
C PHE A 276 -1.42 -6.54 34.56
N TYR A 277 -2.58 -6.87 34.00
CA TYR A 277 -2.71 -7.57 32.72
C TYR A 277 -3.78 -6.89 31.85
N TYR A 278 -3.61 -6.97 30.52
CA TYR A 278 -4.63 -6.49 29.58
C TYR A 278 -5.70 -7.56 29.33
N LYS A 279 -6.97 -7.12 29.35
CA LYS A 279 -8.15 -7.93 28.98
C LYS A 279 -8.42 -7.92 27.47
N THR A 280 -7.71 -7.07 26.73
CA THR A 280 -7.93 -6.79 25.31
C THR A 280 -6.65 -6.91 24.51
N VAL A 281 -6.77 -7.07 23.19
CA VAL A 281 -5.60 -7.19 22.32
C VAL A 281 -4.85 -5.85 22.31
N LEU A 282 -3.55 -5.90 22.61
CA LEU A 282 -2.71 -4.71 22.73
C LEU A 282 -1.74 -4.52 21.57
N PHE A 283 -1.28 -3.28 21.37
CA PHE A 283 -0.25 -2.98 20.38
C PHE A 283 1.12 -3.51 20.85
N GLY A 284 1.75 -4.37 20.04
CA GLY A 284 3.05 -4.97 20.35
C GLY A 284 3.04 -6.50 20.33
N VAL A 285 1.85 -7.12 20.43
CA VAL A 285 1.68 -8.55 20.20
C VAL A 285 1.76 -8.85 18.70
N ARG A 286 2.56 -9.86 18.34
CA ARG A 286 2.86 -10.22 16.94
C ARG A 286 1.60 -10.41 16.09
N THR A 287 0.60 -11.09 16.65
CA THR A 287 -0.66 -11.46 15.99
C THR A 287 -1.74 -10.39 16.10
N GLY A 288 -1.51 -9.31 16.86
CA GLY A 288 -2.49 -8.24 17.06
C GLY A 288 -3.03 -7.67 15.75
N PRO A 289 -2.16 -7.29 14.78
CA PRO A 289 -2.61 -6.87 13.46
C PRO A 289 -3.41 -7.95 12.72
N LEU A 290 -3.02 -9.22 12.78
CA LEU A 290 -3.71 -10.31 12.07
C LEU A 290 -5.13 -10.49 12.61
N VAL A 291 -5.29 -10.64 13.93
CA VAL A 291 -6.60 -10.91 14.54
C VAL A 291 -7.56 -9.73 14.37
N TRP A 292 -7.07 -8.50 14.52
CA TRP A 292 -7.87 -7.33 14.19
C TRP A 292 -8.27 -7.30 12.72
N CYS A 293 -7.31 -7.49 11.81
CA CYS A 293 -7.58 -7.40 10.39
C CYS A 293 -8.54 -8.49 9.89
N ARG A 294 -8.65 -9.64 10.57
CA ARG A 294 -9.68 -10.64 10.22
C ARG A 294 -11.09 -10.14 10.51
N VAL A 295 -11.32 -9.60 11.70
CA VAL A 295 -12.59 -8.97 12.07
C VAL A 295 -12.86 -7.77 11.17
N ALA A 296 -11.88 -6.89 10.98
CA ALA A 296 -12.02 -5.70 10.16
C ALA A 296 -12.25 -6.06 8.68
N ALA A 297 -11.62 -7.10 8.13
CA ALA A 297 -11.88 -7.58 6.78
C ALA A 297 -13.30 -8.14 6.62
N LEU A 298 -13.82 -8.85 7.64
CA LEU A 298 -15.23 -9.28 7.66
C LEU A 298 -16.17 -8.08 7.62
N VAL A 299 -15.94 -7.08 8.49
CA VAL A 299 -16.69 -5.82 8.51
C VAL A 299 -16.60 -5.10 7.15
N SER A 300 -15.41 -5.05 6.54
CA SER A 300 -15.19 -4.44 5.22
C SER A 300 -15.99 -5.12 4.11
N ARG A 301 -16.02 -6.47 4.09
CA ARG A 301 -16.84 -7.22 3.12
C ARG A 301 -18.32 -6.95 3.30
N ALA A 302 -18.80 -6.95 4.55
CA ALA A 302 -20.18 -6.61 4.88
C ALA A 302 -20.53 -5.17 4.46
N THR A 303 -19.64 -4.22 4.74
CA THR A 303 -19.79 -2.80 4.41
C THR A 303 -19.83 -2.59 2.89
N GLN A 304 -18.90 -3.18 2.15
CA GLN A 304 -18.87 -3.09 0.68
C GLN A 304 -20.11 -3.72 0.03
N ALA A 305 -20.77 -4.68 0.70
CA ALA A 305 -21.99 -5.29 0.21
C ALA A 305 -23.24 -4.40 0.35
N LEU A 306 -23.15 -3.29 1.11
CA LEU A 306 -24.23 -2.31 1.27
C LEU A 306 -24.39 -1.36 0.07
N THR A 307 -23.49 -1.46 -0.91
CA THR A 307 -23.41 -0.60 -2.09
C THR A 307 -23.04 -1.45 -3.31
N SER A 308 -23.42 -0.98 -4.50
CA SER A 308 -22.95 -1.59 -5.74
C SER A 308 -21.51 -1.15 -6.04
N SER A 309 -20.83 -1.94 -6.88
CA SER A 309 -19.45 -1.66 -7.32
C SER A 309 -19.30 -0.37 -8.14
N VAL A 310 -20.40 0.23 -8.59
CA VAL A 310 -20.39 1.50 -9.33
C VAL A 310 -20.77 2.69 -8.44
N GLU A 311 -21.25 2.45 -7.22
CA GLU A 311 -21.58 3.47 -6.22
C GLU A 311 -20.42 3.67 -5.23
N SER A 312 -19.72 2.60 -4.84
CA SER A 312 -18.58 2.75 -3.92
C SER A 312 -17.52 1.66 -4.03
N ARG A 313 -16.32 2.00 -3.54
CA ARG A 313 -15.17 1.13 -3.39
C ARG A 313 -14.52 1.32 -2.03
N LEU A 314 -14.24 0.24 -1.32
CA LEU A 314 -13.69 0.26 0.03
C LEU A 314 -12.32 -0.43 0.07
N GLU A 315 -11.35 0.29 0.61
CA GLU A 315 -10.03 -0.21 0.99
C GLU A 315 -9.86 -0.10 2.51
N LEU A 316 -9.12 -1.03 3.11
CA LEU A 316 -8.84 -1.02 4.55
C LEU A 316 -7.37 -1.30 4.84
N PHE A 317 -6.67 -0.31 5.40
CA PHE A 317 -5.30 -0.50 5.88
C PHE A 317 -5.28 -0.60 7.41
N ILE A 318 -5.30 -1.84 7.93
CA ILE A 318 -5.34 -2.13 9.38
C ILE A 318 -6.60 -1.53 10.04
N ASP A 319 -6.50 -0.32 10.60
CA ASP A 319 -7.55 0.40 11.30
C ASP A 319 -8.08 1.63 10.52
N ASP A 320 -7.54 1.88 9.32
CA ASP A 320 -7.78 3.08 8.51
C ASP A 320 -8.55 2.74 7.22
N PRO A 321 -9.90 2.72 7.24
CA PRO A 321 -10.72 2.52 6.06
C PRO A 321 -10.75 3.78 5.16
N LEU A 322 -10.67 3.54 3.86
CA LEU A 322 -10.83 4.54 2.80
C LEU A 322 -11.94 4.09 1.86
N ILE A 323 -12.98 4.89 1.73
CA ILE A 323 -14.12 4.58 0.87
C ILE A 323 -14.25 5.66 -0.21
N ALA A 324 -14.12 5.27 -1.48
CA ALA A 324 -14.52 6.12 -2.61
C ALA A 324 -16.02 5.98 -2.82
N LEU A 325 -16.74 7.11 -2.83
CA LEU A 325 -18.19 7.21 -3.00
C LEU A 325 -18.49 8.01 -4.26
N LYS A 326 -19.25 7.44 -5.19
CA LYS A 326 -19.71 8.09 -6.41
C LYS A 326 -21.17 8.49 -6.30
N GLY A 327 -21.49 9.73 -6.66
CA GLY A 327 -22.87 10.20 -6.76
C GLY A 327 -23.00 11.70 -6.59
N THR A 328 -24.22 12.20 -6.57
CA THR A 328 -24.51 13.58 -6.16
C THR A 328 -24.21 13.77 -4.67
N GLN A 329 -24.09 15.02 -4.21
CA GLN A 329 -23.86 15.30 -2.80
C GLN A 329 -24.87 14.60 -1.87
N SER A 330 -26.14 14.55 -2.25
CA SER A 330 -27.20 13.85 -1.50
C SER A 330 -27.00 12.33 -1.50
N MET A 331 -26.65 11.75 -2.64
CA MET A 331 -26.37 10.30 -2.75
C MET A 331 -25.15 9.90 -1.93
N VAL A 332 -24.08 10.68 -1.99
CA VAL A 332 -22.85 10.44 -1.21
C VAL A 332 -23.14 10.54 0.29
N ARG A 333 -23.88 11.59 0.74
CA ARG A 333 -24.30 11.71 2.14
C ARG A 333 -25.14 10.52 2.59
N TRP A 334 -26.06 10.06 1.75
CA TRP A 334 -26.89 8.90 2.05
C TRP A 334 -26.05 7.63 2.21
N ALA A 335 -25.16 7.36 1.25
CA ALA A 335 -24.26 6.22 1.29
C ALA A 335 -23.32 6.25 2.51
N ALA A 336 -22.77 7.44 2.83
CA ALA A 336 -21.97 7.63 4.04
C ALA A 336 -22.79 7.36 5.31
N ALA A 337 -24.01 7.89 5.42
CA ALA A 337 -24.89 7.64 6.56
C ALA A 337 -25.17 6.14 6.74
N ARG A 338 -25.47 5.42 5.65
CA ARG A 338 -25.67 3.96 5.67
C ARG A 338 -24.47 3.23 6.26
N VAL A 339 -23.26 3.55 5.81
CA VAL A 339 -22.01 2.95 6.32
C VAL A 339 -21.81 3.26 7.79
N LEU A 340 -21.99 4.53 8.19
CA LEU A 340 -21.78 4.97 9.57
C LEU A 340 -22.77 4.30 10.53
N TRP A 341 -24.06 4.21 10.17
CA TRP A 341 -25.07 3.53 10.99
C TRP A 341 -24.83 2.03 11.07
N PHE A 342 -24.38 1.40 9.99
CA PHE A 342 -23.98 0.00 10.02
C PHE A 342 -22.81 -0.24 10.99
N TRP A 343 -21.78 0.60 10.93
CA TRP A 343 -20.63 0.49 11.84
C TRP A 343 -21.00 0.76 13.30
N LEU A 344 -21.84 1.77 13.56
CA LEU A 344 -22.36 2.05 14.90
C LEU A 344 -23.22 0.91 15.44
N ALA A 345 -24.08 0.31 14.61
CA ALA A 345 -24.91 -0.82 15.01
C ALA A 345 -24.08 -2.07 15.31
N LEU A 346 -23.00 -2.31 14.56
CA LEU A 346 -21.99 -3.34 14.86
C LEU A 346 -21.24 -3.08 16.16
N GLY A 347 -21.30 -1.87 16.72
CA GLY A 347 -20.62 -1.48 17.94
C GLY A 347 -19.16 -1.06 17.75
N LEU A 348 -18.77 -0.70 16.52
CA LEU A 348 -17.44 -0.17 16.23
C LEU A 348 -17.27 1.23 16.84
N LYS A 349 -16.13 1.44 17.51
CA LYS A 349 -15.73 2.77 17.98
C LYS A 349 -15.02 3.53 16.86
N LEU A 350 -15.47 4.74 16.55
CA LEU A 350 -14.98 5.56 15.44
C LEU A 350 -14.18 6.77 15.93
N ALA A 351 -13.11 7.13 15.23
CA ALA A 351 -12.28 8.28 15.54
C ALA A 351 -12.78 9.54 14.81
N TRP A 352 -13.99 9.98 15.14
CA TRP A 352 -14.69 11.12 14.52
C TRP A 352 -13.81 12.34 14.17
N PRO A 353 -12.92 12.86 15.05
CA PRO A 353 -12.15 14.07 14.76
C PRO A 353 -11.12 13.90 13.64
N LYS A 354 -10.75 12.65 13.32
CA LYS A 354 -9.79 12.34 12.25
C LYS A 354 -10.45 12.12 10.89
N GLY A 355 -11.76 11.91 10.87
CA GLY A 355 -12.45 11.57 9.64
C GLY A 355 -12.57 12.75 8.70
N SER A 356 -12.68 12.46 7.41
CA SER A 356 -13.00 13.46 6.39
C SER A 356 -13.95 12.87 5.35
N LEU A 357 -14.84 13.71 4.82
CA LEU A 357 -15.64 13.42 3.64
C LEU A 357 -15.42 14.54 2.63
N GLY A 358 -14.73 14.26 1.52
CA GLY A 358 -14.41 15.28 0.53
C GLY A 358 -13.58 14.76 -0.65
N PRO A 359 -13.19 15.65 -1.59
CA PRO A 359 -12.47 15.24 -2.79
C PRO A 359 -11.01 14.87 -2.50
N GLU A 360 -10.49 15.17 -1.31
CA GLU A 360 -9.12 14.89 -0.89
C GLU A 360 -9.10 13.97 0.35
N ALA A 361 -8.19 13.00 0.38
CA ALA A 361 -7.95 12.13 1.53
C ALA A 361 -6.46 11.91 1.78
N HIS A 362 -6.08 11.92 3.07
CA HIS A 362 -4.76 11.48 3.51
C HIS A 362 -4.82 9.99 3.88
N TRP A 363 -4.16 9.12 3.12
CA TRP A 363 -4.23 7.67 3.36
C TRP A 363 -2.90 6.98 3.08
N ILE A 364 -2.50 6.04 3.95
CA ILE A 364 -1.20 5.33 3.91
C ILE A 364 0.02 6.30 3.85
N GLY A 365 -0.19 7.59 4.13
CA GLY A 365 0.85 8.60 4.10
C GLY A 365 1.07 9.30 2.75
N ALA A 366 0.17 9.13 1.79
CA ALA A 366 0.04 9.96 0.59
C ALA A 366 -1.23 10.84 0.69
N VAL A 367 -1.38 11.78 -0.23
CA VAL A 367 -2.60 12.55 -0.47
C VAL A 367 -3.21 12.05 -1.76
N LEU A 368 -4.48 11.66 -1.71
CA LEU A 368 -5.30 11.25 -2.85
C LEU A 368 -6.32 12.34 -3.11
N LYS A 369 -6.41 12.84 -4.32
CA LYS A 369 -7.42 13.82 -4.71
C LYS A 369 -8.18 13.35 -5.95
N ALA A 370 -9.50 13.24 -5.82
CA ALA A 370 -10.39 12.93 -6.92
C ALA A 370 -10.73 14.23 -7.67
N ASP A 371 -10.29 14.33 -8.92
CA ASP A 371 -10.56 15.46 -9.80
C ASP A 371 -11.69 15.09 -10.76
N ARG A 372 -12.88 15.67 -10.52
CA ARG A 372 -14.06 15.49 -11.36
C ARG A 372 -13.85 16.02 -12.78
N THR A 373 -13.20 17.17 -12.93
CA THR A 373 -13.02 17.86 -14.23
C THR A 373 -12.11 17.04 -15.15
N GLN A 374 -11.00 16.53 -14.61
CA GLN A 374 -10.08 15.68 -15.37
C GLN A 374 -10.48 14.21 -15.39
N ARG A 375 -11.52 13.82 -14.63
CA ARG A 375 -11.90 12.42 -14.36
C ARG A 375 -10.68 11.60 -13.95
N ALA A 376 -9.97 12.10 -12.95
CA ALA A 376 -8.66 11.61 -12.58
C ALA A 376 -8.50 11.48 -11.07
N VAL A 377 -7.53 10.67 -10.67
CA VAL A 377 -7.01 10.64 -9.30
C VAL A 377 -5.60 11.22 -9.32
N GLU A 378 -5.43 12.34 -8.63
CA GLU A 378 -4.13 12.95 -8.35
C GLU A 378 -3.57 12.35 -7.05
N VAL A 379 -2.29 12.02 -7.08
CA VAL A 379 -1.59 11.38 -5.97
C VAL A 379 -0.32 12.15 -5.69
N SER A 380 -0.16 12.57 -4.45
CA SER A 380 1.03 13.29 -4.02
C SER A 380 1.54 12.82 -2.67
N ILE A 381 2.78 13.18 -2.35
CA ILE A 381 3.37 12.95 -1.03
C ILE A 381 3.34 14.29 -0.27
N PRO A 382 2.91 14.32 1.01
CA PRO A 382 2.90 15.54 1.81
C PRO A 382 4.23 16.29 1.78
N ALA A 383 4.18 17.61 1.57
CA ALA A 383 5.37 18.46 1.42
C ALA A 383 6.35 18.35 2.60
N SER A 384 5.84 18.18 3.82
CA SER A 384 6.67 17.96 5.02
C SER A 384 7.53 16.70 4.92
N LYS A 385 7.00 15.60 4.36
CA LYS A 385 7.78 14.38 4.12
C LYS A 385 8.83 14.58 3.04
N ILE A 386 8.47 15.25 1.95
CA ILE A 386 9.41 15.57 0.87
C ILE A 386 10.59 16.39 1.41
N GLN A 387 10.31 17.40 2.24
CA GLN A 387 11.34 18.22 2.86
C GLN A 387 12.25 17.41 3.81
N ASP A 388 11.67 16.55 4.66
CA ASP A 388 12.44 15.65 5.54
C ASP A 388 13.36 14.71 4.75
N TRP A 389 12.88 14.20 3.61
CA TRP A 389 13.64 13.26 2.78
C TRP A 389 14.72 13.97 1.97
N ARG A 390 14.43 15.16 1.46
CA ARG A 390 15.40 16.04 0.82
C ARG A 390 16.54 16.36 1.78
N GLN A 391 16.24 16.78 3.00
CA GLN A 391 17.25 17.05 4.02
C GLN A 391 18.10 15.81 4.33
N ALA A 392 17.47 14.64 4.46
CA ALA A 392 18.20 13.39 4.67
C ALA A 392 19.12 13.03 3.50
N ALA A 393 18.67 13.20 2.25
CA ALA A 393 19.47 12.95 1.06
C ALA A 393 20.68 13.91 0.96
N VAL A 394 20.44 15.21 1.16
CA VAL A 394 21.49 16.24 1.16
C VAL A 394 22.50 16.01 2.28
N ALA A 395 22.05 15.64 3.48
CA ALA A 395 22.93 15.33 4.60
C ALA A 395 23.85 14.13 4.31
N ILE A 396 23.36 13.11 3.58
CA ILE A 396 24.18 11.98 3.13
C ILE A 396 25.20 12.44 2.08
N LEU A 397 24.79 13.28 1.12
CA LEU A 397 25.67 13.79 0.05
C LEU A 397 26.81 14.68 0.58
N LYS A 398 26.57 15.43 1.67
CA LYS A 398 27.57 16.32 2.27
C LYS A 398 28.71 15.59 2.99
N ARG A 399 28.56 14.30 3.29
CA ARG A 399 29.55 13.50 4.00
C ARG A 399 30.28 12.57 3.02
N PRO A 400 31.57 12.27 3.23
CA PRO A 400 32.28 11.32 2.37
C PRO A 400 31.74 9.88 2.50
N TRP A 401 31.15 9.55 3.66
CA TRP A 401 30.55 8.25 3.96
C TRP A 401 29.37 8.39 4.94
N THR A 402 28.54 7.36 5.02
CA THR A 402 27.41 7.26 5.97
C THR A 402 27.25 5.81 6.45
N SER A 403 26.51 5.60 7.54
CA SER A 403 26.27 4.25 8.05
C SER A 403 25.28 3.48 7.17
N ARG A 404 25.49 2.16 7.05
CA ARG A 404 24.55 1.25 6.37
C ARG A 404 23.13 1.40 6.89
N ARG A 405 22.96 1.54 8.21
CA ARG A 405 21.65 1.72 8.86
C ARG A 405 20.94 3.00 8.43
N ALA A 406 21.68 4.10 8.25
CA ALA A 406 21.12 5.35 7.74
C ALA A 406 20.63 5.20 6.29
N VAL A 407 21.43 4.58 5.43
CA VAL A 407 21.05 4.31 4.03
C VAL A 407 19.87 3.34 3.96
N GLN A 408 19.84 2.29 4.78
CA GLN A 408 18.72 1.34 4.84
C GLN A 408 17.42 2.03 5.24
N LYS A 409 17.46 2.91 6.25
CA LYS A 409 16.30 3.72 6.67
C LYS A 409 15.82 4.65 5.56
N PHE A 410 16.75 5.30 4.86
CA PHE A 410 16.42 6.19 3.74
C PHE A 410 15.86 5.42 2.54
N ALA A 411 16.53 4.35 2.12
CA ALA A 411 16.10 3.47 1.03
C ALA A 411 14.72 2.85 1.29
N GLY A 412 14.40 2.47 2.54
CA GLY A 412 13.06 1.99 2.91
C GLY A 412 11.97 3.04 2.68
N LYS A 413 12.21 4.30 3.06
CA LYS A 413 11.28 5.41 2.78
C LYS A 413 11.09 5.63 1.27
N MET A 414 12.19 5.58 0.52
CA MET A 414 12.16 5.75 -0.93
C MET A 414 11.48 4.57 -1.64
N SER A 415 11.65 3.35 -1.15
CA SER A 415 10.98 2.16 -1.67
C SER A 415 9.46 2.28 -1.54
N TRP A 416 8.97 2.76 -0.40
CA TRP A 416 7.56 3.11 -0.22
C TRP A 416 7.10 4.16 -1.24
N ALA A 417 7.83 5.28 -1.37
CA ALA A 417 7.49 6.35 -2.31
C ALA A 417 7.49 5.88 -3.78
N ALA A 418 8.45 5.03 -4.15
CA ALA A 418 8.58 4.46 -5.48
C ALA A 418 7.48 3.44 -5.83
N GLY A 419 6.78 2.90 -4.83
CA GLY A 419 5.56 2.11 -5.04
C GLY A 419 4.39 2.95 -5.57
N VAL A 420 4.41 4.26 -5.32
CA VAL A 420 3.37 5.21 -5.71
C VAL A 420 3.80 6.01 -6.95
N ILE A 421 5.02 6.57 -6.88
CA ILE A 421 5.64 7.42 -7.89
C ILE A 421 6.76 6.62 -8.56
N LEU A 422 6.43 5.96 -9.66
CA LEU A 422 7.34 5.02 -10.35
C LEU A 422 8.65 5.67 -10.84
N GLN A 423 8.67 6.99 -11.02
CA GLN A 423 9.84 7.75 -11.47
C GLN A 423 11.06 7.58 -10.55
N ALA A 424 10.83 7.40 -9.24
CA ALA A 424 11.90 7.25 -8.26
C ALA A 424 12.54 5.85 -8.28
N LYS A 425 11.80 4.83 -8.73
CA LYS A 425 12.14 3.41 -8.58
C LYS A 425 13.54 3.03 -9.05
N PRO A 426 14.04 3.51 -10.21
CA PRO A 426 15.36 3.12 -10.67
C PRO A 426 16.50 3.65 -9.77
N TYR A 427 16.31 4.83 -9.17
CA TYR A 427 17.28 5.41 -8.23
C TYR A 427 17.25 4.70 -6.87
N VAL A 428 16.08 4.24 -6.42
CA VAL A 428 15.96 3.41 -5.21
C VAL A 428 16.74 2.11 -5.34
N GLN A 429 16.72 1.47 -6.52
CA GLN A 429 17.49 0.24 -6.76
C GLN A 429 19.00 0.46 -6.61
N MET A 430 19.51 1.64 -7.01
CA MET A 430 20.92 1.99 -6.81
C MET A 430 21.29 2.10 -5.32
N LEU A 431 20.37 2.57 -4.47
CA LEU A 431 20.56 2.58 -3.02
C LEU A 431 20.68 1.15 -2.47
N TYR A 432 19.82 0.23 -2.92
CA TYR A 432 19.90 -1.18 -2.54
C TYR A 432 21.15 -1.88 -3.08
N ALA A 433 21.58 -1.55 -4.29
CA ALA A 433 22.84 -2.08 -4.83
C ALA A 433 24.04 -1.67 -3.96
N ALA A 434 24.10 -0.40 -3.53
CA ALA A 434 25.11 0.09 -2.61
C ALA A 434 25.04 -0.61 -1.24
N LEU A 435 23.82 -0.87 -0.73
CA LEU A 435 23.63 -1.68 0.48
C LEU A 435 24.16 -3.11 0.27
N ASN A 436 23.86 -3.79 -0.82
CA ASN A 436 24.26 -5.20 -0.99
C ASN A 436 25.77 -5.44 -0.95
N VAL A 437 26.58 -4.46 -1.37
CA VAL A 437 28.05 -4.57 -1.35
C VAL A 437 28.69 -4.03 -0.07
N SER A 438 27.95 -3.27 0.75
CA SER A 438 28.51 -2.54 1.89
C SER A 438 28.26 -3.25 3.22
N LYS A 439 29.32 -3.58 3.97
CA LYS A 439 29.18 -4.29 5.27
C LYS A 439 28.68 -3.40 6.41
N GLN A 440 29.29 -2.22 6.61
CA GLN A 440 28.97 -1.32 7.75
C GLN A 440 28.79 0.14 7.34
N VAL A 441 29.65 0.64 6.43
CA VAL A 441 29.63 2.01 5.91
C VAL A 441 29.39 2.01 4.40
N VAL A 442 28.76 3.06 3.91
CA VAL A 442 28.48 3.28 2.49
C VAL A 442 29.12 4.61 2.08
N TYR A 443 29.98 4.59 1.06
CA TYR A 443 30.63 5.80 0.55
C TYR A 443 29.66 6.64 -0.28
N ALA A 444 29.65 7.95 -0.07
CA ALA A 444 28.73 8.85 -0.76
C ALA A 444 28.92 8.83 -2.29
N LYS A 445 30.13 8.55 -2.81
CA LYS A 445 30.38 8.36 -4.24
C LYS A 445 29.50 7.26 -4.87
N GLN A 446 29.21 6.18 -4.13
CA GLN A 446 28.33 5.10 -4.59
C GLN A 446 26.86 5.55 -4.69
N LEU A 447 26.47 6.50 -3.84
CA LEU A 447 25.10 7.00 -3.74
C LEU A 447 24.87 8.27 -4.57
N LYS A 448 25.94 8.98 -4.95
CA LYS A 448 25.90 10.33 -5.53
C LYS A 448 24.87 10.44 -6.63
N HIS A 449 24.97 9.57 -7.64
CA HIS A 449 24.07 9.61 -8.78
C HIS A 449 22.60 9.40 -8.40
N ALA A 450 22.31 8.43 -7.53
CA ALA A 450 20.96 8.15 -7.08
C ALA A 450 20.38 9.30 -6.25
N LEU A 451 21.16 9.82 -5.31
CA LEU A 451 20.73 10.91 -4.43
C LEU A 451 20.57 12.23 -5.18
N THR A 452 21.43 12.53 -6.16
CA THR A 452 21.28 13.74 -7.01
C THR A 452 19.94 13.73 -7.74
N TRP A 453 19.57 12.60 -8.35
CA TRP A 453 18.29 12.46 -9.03
C TRP A 453 17.10 12.51 -8.06
N LEU A 454 17.20 11.86 -6.90
CA LEU A 454 16.16 11.93 -5.89
C LEU A 454 15.96 13.36 -5.37
N VAL A 455 17.04 14.12 -5.17
CA VAL A 455 16.97 15.55 -4.82
C VAL A 455 16.29 16.35 -5.92
N ALA A 456 16.67 16.16 -7.18
CA ALA A 456 15.98 16.83 -8.30
C ALA A 456 14.47 16.53 -8.34
N LEU A 457 14.07 15.28 -8.06
CA LEU A 457 12.64 14.92 -7.96
C LEU A 457 11.96 15.57 -6.73
N PHE A 458 12.65 15.70 -5.60
CA PHE A 458 12.12 16.44 -4.45
C PHE A 458 11.97 17.94 -4.74
N ASP A 459 12.84 18.49 -5.59
CA ASP A 459 12.80 19.88 -6.06
C ASP A 459 11.79 20.12 -7.19
N GLY A 460 10.96 19.11 -7.53
CA GLY A 460 9.85 19.26 -8.47
C GLY A 460 10.19 18.95 -9.93
N PHE A 461 11.39 18.44 -10.23
CA PHE A 461 11.71 17.99 -11.59
C PHE A 461 10.64 16.99 -12.08
N ASN A 462 10.05 17.28 -13.26
CA ASN A 462 9.03 16.44 -13.89
C ASN A 462 7.84 16.08 -12.98
N ASN A 463 7.23 17.10 -12.37
CA ASN A 463 6.17 17.00 -11.36
C ASN A 463 6.60 16.31 -10.05
N GLY A 464 7.89 16.00 -9.88
CA GLY A 464 8.46 15.46 -8.65
C GLY A 464 7.73 14.22 -8.14
N PHE A 465 7.24 14.27 -6.91
CA PHE A 465 6.46 13.21 -6.26
C PHE A 465 4.95 13.41 -6.40
N HIS A 466 4.52 13.84 -7.58
CA HIS A 466 3.13 13.93 -8.01
C HIS A 466 2.85 12.98 -9.18
N ARG A 467 1.67 12.37 -9.20
CA ARG A 467 1.19 11.49 -10.26
C ARG A 467 -0.31 11.66 -10.46
N THR A 468 -0.73 11.81 -11.71
CA THR A 468 -2.14 11.81 -12.09
C THR A 468 -2.48 10.52 -12.85
N VAL A 469 -3.60 9.90 -12.51
CA VAL A 469 -4.15 8.73 -13.23
C VAL A 469 -5.52 9.10 -13.76
N ARG A 470 -5.65 9.18 -15.10
CA ARG A 470 -6.88 9.58 -15.79
C ARG A 470 -7.72 8.37 -16.20
N ALA A 471 -9.03 8.47 -16.00
CA ALA A 471 -10.00 7.47 -16.45
C ALA A 471 -9.99 7.34 -17.98
N HIS A 472 -10.24 6.12 -18.48
CA HIS A 472 -10.30 5.74 -19.90
C HIS A 472 -8.98 5.87 -20.68
N VAL A 473 -8.18 6.90 -20.45
CA VAL A 473 -6.83 7.07 -21.06
C VAL A 473 -5.93 5.89 -20.69
N ARG A 474 -6.07 5.34 -19.49
CA ARG A 474 -5.32 4.16 -19.07
C ARG A 474 -5.64 2.89 -19.87
N HIS A 475 -6.70 2.83 -20.67
CA HIS A 475 -7.01 1.66 -21.51
C HIS A 475 -6.65 1.88 -22.98
N GLN A 476 -6.32 3.10 -23.36
CA GLN A 476 -5.93 3.46 -24.72
C GLN A 476 -4.45 3.15 -24.91
N VAL A 477 -4.09 2.64 -26.09
CA VAL A 477 -2.70 2.39 -26.46
C VAL A 477 -2.28 3.52 -27.39
N CYS A 478 -1.37 4.38 -26.91
CA CYS A 478 -0.94 5.56 -27.65
C CYS A 478 0.23 5.26 -28.59
N LEU A 479 1.00 4.23 -28.25
CA LEU A 479 2.14 3.79 -29.03
C LEU A 479 2.26 2.28 -28.88
N GLU A 480 2.25 1.57 -29.99
CA GLU A 480 2.49 0.14 -30.05
C GLU A 480 3.61 -0.16 -31.05
N PHE A 481 4.57 -0.98 -30.66
CA PHE A 481 5.60 -1.44 -31.59
C PHE A 481 6.18 -2.80 -31.21
N LEU A 482 6.61 -3.50 -32.27
CA LEU A 482 7.46 -4.69 -32.20
C LEU A 482 8.92 -4.25 -32.15
N VAL A 483 9.75 -5.01 -31.44
CA VAL A 483 11.19 -4.76 -31.37
C VAL A 483 11.98 -6.05 -31.30
N ASP A 484 13.14 -6.03 -31.95
CA ASP A 484 14.16 -7.06 -31.86
C ASP A 484 15.56 -6.44 -32.07
N ALA A 485 16.59 -7.15 -31.63
CA ALA A 485 17.97 -6.83 -31.92
C ALA A 485 18.76 -8.08 -32.32
N SER A 486 19.76 -7.89 -33.16
CA SER A 486 20.82 -8.86 -33.42
C SER A 486 22.14 -8.32 -32.85
N PRO A 487 23.23 -9.11 -32.88
CA PRO A 487 24.56 -8.60 -32.52
C PRO A 487 25.08 -7.46 -33.41
N TRP A 488 24.44 -7.15 -34.54
CA TRP A 488 24.93 -6.19 -35.54
C TRP A 488 23.99 -5.01 -35.80
N GLY A 489 22.70 -5.16 -35.51
CA GLY A 489 21.71 -4.11 -35.69
C GLY A 489 20.43 -4.37 -34.93
N GLY A 490 19.50 -3.41 -34.99
CA GLY A 490 18.21 -3.49 -34.33
C GLY A 490 17.08 -3.13 -35.27
N GLY A 491 15.93 -3.73 -35.04
CA GLY A 491 14.73 -3.57 -35.84
C GLY A 491 13.52 -3.29 -34.97
N ALA A 492 12.67 -2.38 -35.42
CA ALA A 492 11.39 -2.09 -34.78
C ALA A 492 10.33 -1.77 -35.84
N VAL A 493 9.09 -2.15 -35.55
CA VAL A 493 7.93 -1.88 -36.40
C VAL A 493 6.82 -1.27 -35.56
N ARG A 494 6.42 -0.05 -35.90
CA ARG A 494 5.30 0.63 -35.26
C ARG A 494 3.98 0.07 -35.79
N LEU A 495 3.07 -0.21 -34.87
CA LEU A 495 1.74 -0.74 -35.15
C LEU A 495 0.66 0.28 -34.83
N VAL A 496 -0.39 0.30 -35.66
CA VAL A 496 -1.67 0.97 -35.38
C VAL A 496 -2.77 -0.04 -35.62
N ASN A 497 -3.55 -0.35 -34.58
CA ASN A 497 -4.60 -1.39 -34.62
C ASN A 497 -4.10 -2.75 -35.15
N GLY A 498 -2.87 -3.13 -34.78
CA GLY A 498 -2.22 -4.37 -35.22
C GLY A 498 -1.58 -4.32 -36.62
N CYS A 499 -1.81 -3.26 -37.40
CA CYS A 499 -1.23 -3.12 -38.73
C CYS A 499 0.11 -2.36 -38.68
N PRO A 500 1.15 -2.80 -39.41
CA PRO A 500 2.41 -2.08 -39.48
C PRO A 500 2.26 -0.79 -40.28
N VAL A 501 2.81 0.31 -39.75
CA VAL A 501 2.69 1.65 -40.38
C VAL A 501 4.03 2.33 -40.63
N GLU A 502 5.08 1.97 -39.88
CA GLU A 502 6.38 2.62 -39.94
C GLU A 502 7.45 1.65 -39.43
N CYS A 503 8.60 1.60 -40.09
CA CYS A 503 9.73 0.77 -39.71
C CYS A 503 10.91 1.62 -39.24
N PHE A 504 11.66 1.10 -38.27
CA PHE A 504 12.86 1.74 -37.76
C PHE A 504 13.95 0.69 -37.57
N CYS A 505 15.11 0.90 -38.19
CA CYS A 505 16.26 0.02 -38.02
C CYS A 505 17.54 0.81 -37.77
N LEU A 506 18.48 0.19 -37.07
CA LEU A 506 19.80 0.76 -36.77
C LEU A 506 20.89 -0.26 -37.01
N THR A 507 22.04 0.20 -37.49
CA THR A 507 23.30 -0.56 -37.41
C THR A 507 24.05 -0.11 -36.16
N TRP A 508 24.54 -1.05 -35.37
CA TRP A 508 25.28 -0.73 -34.15
C TRP A 508 26.61 -0.06 -34.47
N GLN A 509 26.94 0.98 -33.70
CA GLN A 509 28.20 1.71 -33.80
C GLN A 509 29.03 1.53 -32.53
N LYS A 510 30.35 1.77 -32.61
CA LYS A 510 31.25 1.75 -31.44
C LYS A 510 30.81 2.72 -30.32
N THR A 511 30.15 3.81 -30.68
CA THR A 511 29.55 4.76 -29.72
C THR A 511 28.42 4.11 -28.92
N ASP A 512 27.64 3.21 -29.53
CA ASP A 512 26.59 2.46 -28.84
C ASP A 512 27.20 1.44 -27.85
N GLU A 513 28.28 0.73 -28.23
CA GLU A 513 29.01 -0.19 -27.34
C GLU A 513 29.41 0.49 -26.03
N GLY A 514 30.02 1.67 -26.13
CA GLY A 514 30.42 2.47 -24.97
C GLY A 514 29.25 2.95 -24.12
N ALA A 515 28.11 3.27 -24.74
CA ALA A 515 26.94 3.79 -24.04
C ALA A 515 26.28 2.73 -23.14
N ILE A 516 26.13 1.49 -23.64
CA ILE A 516 25.40 0.44 -22.92
C ILE A 516 26.31 -0.63 -22.30
N GLY A 517 27.62 -0.61 -22.58
CA GLY A 517 28.57 -1.62 -22.12
C GLY A 517 28.31 -2.98 -22.76
N ALA A 518 28.07 -2.98 -24.07
CA ALA A 518 27.85 -4.15 -24.91
C ALA A 518 28.94 -4.22 -25.98
N HIS A 519 29.07 -5.38 -26.62
CA HIS A 519 30.00 -5.60 -27.73
C HIS A 519 29.25 -6.05 -28.98
N ILE A 520 29.55 -5.41 -30.10
CA ILE A 520 29.01 -5.73 -31.43
C ILE A 520 29.55 -7.11 -31.83
N GLY A 521 28.67 -7.92 -32.43
CA GLY A 521 28.98 -9.30 -32.83
C GLY A 521 28.97 -10.32 -31.69
N GLN A 522 28.84 -9.91 -30.42
CA GLN A 522 28.81 -10.83 -29.28
C GLN A 522 27.38 -11.18 -28.85
N ALA A 523 27.04 -12.47 -28.93
CA ALA A 523 25.75 -12.99 -28.47
C ALA A 523 25.48 -12.75 -26.97
N ALA A 524 26.52 -12.68 -26.12
CA ALA A 524 26.37 -12.38 -24.70
C ALA A 524 25.81 -10.96 -24.42
N SER A 525 25.82 -10.07 -25.41
CA SER A 525 25.28 -8.70 -25.31
C SER A 525 23.83 -8.58 -25.81
N GLN A 526 23.20 -9.70 -26.20
CA GLN A 526 21.88 -9.73 -26.83
C GLN A 526 20.82 -8.95 -26.05
N ALA A 527 20.67 -9.24 -24.75
CA ALA A 527 19.68 -8.57 -23.90
C ALA A 527 19.90 -7.05 -23.78
N GLN A 528 21.16 -6.58 -23.82
CA GLN A 528 21.47 -5.16 -23.85
C GLN A 528 21.05 -4.53 -25.17
N TRP A 529 21.32 -5.18 -26.30
CA TRP A 529 20.95 -4.68 -27.62
C TRP A 529 19.43 -4.64 -27.82
N GLU A 530 18.69 -5.66 -27.38
CA GLU A 530 17.23 -5.69 -27.41
C GLU A 530 16.62 -4.56 -26.58
N ALA A 531 17.11 -4.39 -25.35
CA ALA A 531 16.67 -3.32 -24.48
C ALA A 531 16.99 -1.94 -25.06
N TYR A 532 18.18 -1.80 -25.65
CA TYR A 532 18.61 -0.55 -26.26
C TYR A 532 17.77 -0.22 -27.48
N MET A 533 17.47 -1.18 -28.35
CA MET A 533 16.60 -0.96 -29.50
C MET A 533 15.20 -0.52 -29.06
N ALA A 534 14.65 -1.11 -28.00
CA ALA A 534 13.36 -0.70 -27.44
C ALA A 534 13.40 0.76 -26.95
N LEU A 535 14.48 1.17 -26.28
CA LEU A 535 14.69 2.57 -25.87
C LEU A 535 14.79 3.51 -27.09
N ARG A 536 15.50 3.11 -28.14
CA ARG A 536 15.64 3.91 -29.38
C ARG A 536 14.29 4.06 -30.09
N ALA A 537 13.48 3.00 -30.15
CA ALA A 537 12.14 3.04 -30.70
C ALA A 537 11.21 3.95 -29.89
N LEU A 538 11.30 3.91 -28.56
CA LEU A 538 10.58 4.85 -27.68
C LEU A 538 10.94 6.30 -28.00
N TRP A 539 12.23 6.65 -28.06
CA TRP A 539 12.64 8.02 -28.36
C TRP A 539 12.24 8.51 -29.75
N LYS A 540 12.13 7.58 -30.71
CA LYS A 540 11.72 7.90 -32.07
C LYS A 540 10.22 8.19 -32.16
N TRP A 541 9.37 7.41 -31.48
CA TRP A 541 7.92 7.47 -31.68
C TRP A 541 7.12 8.04 -30.51
N LEU A 542 7.66 8.03 -29.30
CA LEU A 542 6.94 8.55 -28.14
C LEU A 542 7.13 10.06 -28.03
N THR A 543 6.03 10.79 -28.26
CA THR A 543 6.01 12.24 -28.15
C THR A 543 5.09 12.69 -27.00
N PRO A 544 5.26 13.91 -26.45
CA PRO A 544 4.44 14.41 -25.35
C PRO A 544 2.94 14.49 -25.66
N GLU A 545 2.55 14.59 -26.94
CA GLU A 545 1.17 14.76 -27.39
C GLU A 545 0.37 13.44 -27.37
N LEU A 546 1.04 12.28 -27.39
CA LEU A 546 0.38 10.98 -27.47
C LEU A 546 -0.22 10.56 -26.13
N GLU A 547 -1.53 10.61 -25.92
CA GLU A 547 -2.14 10.15 -24.65
C GLU A 547 -2.45 8.65 -24.63
N GLY A 548 -2.10 7.97 -23.53
CA GLY A 548 -2.41 6.55 -23.30
C GLY A 548 -1.24 5.74 -22.75
N GLN A 549 -1.34 4.42 -22.90
CA GLN A 549 -0.33 3.44 -22.56
C GLN A 549 0.64 3.20 -23.73
N VAL A 550 1.91 2.99 -23.42
CA VAL A 550 2.87 2.46 -24.39
C VAL A 550 2.85 0.94 -24.32
N ARG A 551 2.82 0.27 -25.47
CA ARG A 551 2.88 -1.19 -25.60
C ARG A 551 4.12 -1.61 -26.38
N ILE A 552 4.98 -2.37 -25.73
CA ILE A 552 6.18 -2.95 -26.36
C ILE A 552 5.98 -4.44 -26.54
N ARG A 553 6.21 -4.94 -27.75
CA ARG A 553 6.13 -6.37 -28.09
C ARG A 553 7.50 -6.88 -28.53
N GLY A 554 7.88 -8.07 -28.09
CA GLY A 554 9.12 -8.73 -28.50
C GLY A 554 9.28 -10.10 -27.82
N ASP A 555 10.32 -10.84 -28.17
CA ASP A 555 10.60 -12.19 -27.67
C ASP A 555 11.63 -12.23 -26.51
N ALA A 556 12.21 -11.08 -26.17
CA ALA A 556 13.12 -10.91 -25.05
C ALA A 556 12.40 -10.86 -23.68
N ALA A 557 11.84 -11.98 -23.20
CA ALA A 557 11.03 -12.04 -21.96
C ALA A 557 11.70 -11.36 -20.76
N GLY A 558 13.00 -11.58 -20.57
CA GLY A 558 13.77 -11.00 -19.46
C GLY A 558 13.88 -9.48 -19.54
N VAL A 559 14.07 -8.93 -20.74
CA VAL A 559 14.13 -7.48 -20.99
C VAL A 559 12.77 -6.83 -20.75
N LEU A 560 11.72 -7.40 -21.34
CA LEU A 560 10.34 -6.92 -21.18
C LEU A 560 9.92 -6.94 -19.70
N GLN A 561 10.23 -8.02 -18.99
CA GLN A 561 9.96 -8.11 -17.56
C GLN A 561 10.74 -7.04 -16.77
N SER A 562 11.99 -6.75 -17.14
CA SER A 562 12.77 -5.69 -16.53
C SER A 562 12.19 -4.29 -16.78
N PHE A 563 11.60 -4.02 -17.94
CA PHE A 563 10.92 -2.76 -18.21
C PHE A 563 9.63 -2.61 -17.39
N VAL A 564 8.80 -3.64 -17.29
CA VAL A 564 7.58 -3.62 -16.46
C VAL A 564 7.95 -3.46 -14.98
N LYS A 565 8.95 -4.21 -14.51
CA LYS A 565 9.44 -4.12 -13.12
C LYS A 565 10.16 -2.81 -12.84
N ARG A 566 10.64 -2.07 -13.86
CA ARG A 566 11.52 -0.90 -13.73
C ARG A 566 12.82 -1.22 -12.97
N SER A 567 13.31 -2.45 -13.09
CA SER A 567 14.53 -2.91 -12.45
C SER A 567 15.14 -4.12 -13.16
N SER A 568 16.46 -4.29 -13.02
CA SER A 568 17.19 -5.46 -13.48
C SER A 568 18.30 -5.82 -12.48
N LYS A 569 18.65 -7.12 -12.43
CA LYS A 569 19.84 -7.59 -11.68
C LYS A 569 21.13 -7.28 -12.44
N SER A 570 21.09 -7.18 -13.76
CA SER A 570 22.25 -6.81 -14.58
C SER A 570 22.53 -5.31 -14.49
N HIS A 571 23.77 -4.95 -14.19
CA HIS A 571 24.18 -3.55 -14.04
C HIS A 571 24.03 -2.76 -15.36
N THR A 572 24.43 -3.36 -16.49
CA THR A 572 24.37 -2.73 -17.82
C THR A 572 22.93 -2.55 -18.28
N LEU A 573 22.11 -3.60 -18.19
CA LEU A 573 20.68 -3.54 -18.51
C LEU A 573 19.93 -2.55 -17.60
N SER A 574 20.30 -2.47 -16.32
CA SER A 574 19.72 -1.50 -15.39
C SER A 574 19.89 -0.06 -15.88
N LYS A 575 21.01 0.30 -16.53
CA LYS A 575 21.20 1.65 -17.12
C LYS A 575 20.13 1.96 -18.18
N ILE A 576 19.83 1.00 -19.06
CA ILE A 576 18.83 1.18 -20.12
C ILE A 576 17.42 1.26 -19.51
N VAL A 577 17.10 0.37 -18.56
CA VAL A 577 15.80 0.38 -17.86
C VAL A 577 15.54 1.71 -17.16
N ARG A 578 16.59 2.35 -16.63
CA ARG A 578 16.50 3.70 -16.03
C ARG A 578 16.09 4.74 -17.04
N GLU A 579 16.71 4.76 -18.22
CA GLU A 579 16.36 5.69 -19.30
C GLU A 579 14.93 5.48 -19.81
N VAL A 580 14.52 4.22 -19.99
CA VAL A 580 13.12 3.90 -20.35
C VAL A 580 12.16 4.42 -19.28
N THR A 581 12.48 4.22 -18.00
CA THR A 581 11.64 4.67 -16.88
C THR A 581 11.55 6.20 -16.84
N LEU A 582 12.67 6.90 -17.04
CA LEU A 582 12.73 8.36 -17.06
C LEU A 582 11.95 8.93 -18.25
N HIS A 583 12.10 8.33 -19.43
CA HIS A 583 11.39 8.78 -20.63
C HIS A 583 9.87 8.62 -20.51
N LEU A 584 9.40 7.48 -19.98
CA LEU A 584 7.98 7.27 -19.68
C LEU A 584 7.48 8.19 -18.56
N ALA A 585 8.31 8.48 -17.58
CA ALA A 585 7.98 9.46 -16.54
C ALA A 585 7.79 10.86 -17.10
N LEU A 586 8.68 11.31 -17.99
CA LEU A 586 8.65 12.65 -18.62
C LEU A 586 7.47 12.85 -19.56
N THR A 587 7.01 11.77 -20.16
CA THR A 587 5.83 11.75 -21.01
C THR A 587 4.57 11.38 -20.24
N HIS A 588 4.64 11.11 -18.92
CA HIS A 588 3.52 10.66 -18.10
C HIS A 588 2.79 9.44 -18.69
N ARG A 589 3.54 8.41 -19.08
CA ARG A 589 3.00 7.19 -19.69
C ARG A 589 3.21 5.96 -18.83
N SER A 590 2.22 5.07 -18.86
CA SER A 590 2.39 3.70 -18.39
C SER A 590 2.97 2.82 -19.51
N LEU A 591 3.41 1.63 -19.13
CA LEU A 591 3.98 0.65 -20.05
C LEU A 591 3.30 -0.69 -19.85
N GLU A 592 2.84 -1.27 -20.95
CA GLU A 592 2.51 -2.67 -21.12
C GLU A 592 3.63 -3.33 -21.95
N ALA A 593 4.00 -4.55 -21.58
CA ALA A 593 4.97 -5.34 -22.34
C ALA A 593 4.39 -6.72 -22.62
N ILE A 594 4.43 -7.16 -23.87
CA ILE A 594 3.87 -8.44 -24.33
C ILE A 594 5.00 -9.28 -24.90
N HIS A 595 5.18 -10.46 -24.31
CA HIS A 595 6.12 -11.45 -24.84
C HIS A 595 5.50 -12.16 -26.04
N LEU A 596 6.27 -12.27 -27.12
CA LEU A 596 5.93 -13.01 -28.33
C LEU A 596 6.82 -14.24 -28.45
N TRP A 597 6.36 -15.26 -29.15
CA TRP A 597 7.25 -16.30 -29.63
C TRP A 597 8.12 -15.74 -30.76
N SER A 598 9.34 -16.25 -30.94
CA SER A 598 10.27 -15.70 -31.94
C SER A 598 9.71 -15.75 -33.36
N GLU A 599 8.88 -16.74 -33.69
CA GLU A 599 8.18 -16.85 -34.98
C GLU A 599 7.22 -15.68 -35.22
N ASP A 600 6.57 -15.19 -34.17
CA ASP A 600 5.64 -14.06 -34.21
C ASP A 600 6.36 -12.70 -34.26
N ASN A 601 7.69 -12.68 -34.07
CA ASN A 601 8.52 -11.46 -34.10
C ASN A 601 9.33 -11.30 -35.41
N ALA A 602 8.99 -12.07 -36.45
CA ALA A 602 9.76 -12.18 -37.70
C ALA A 602 10.05 -10.84 -38.40
N TRP A 603 9.13 -9.88 -38.34
CA TRP A 603 9.33 -8.55 -38.92
C TRP A 603 10.46 -7.77 -38.26
N ALA A 604 10.46 -7.70 -36.93
CA ALA A 604 11.49 -6.99 -36.19
C ALA A 604 12.83 -7.71 -36.29
N ASP A 605 12.84 -9.05 -36.28
CA ASP A 605 14.04 -9.88 -36.47
C ASP A 605 14.68 -9.69 -37.85
N ALA A 606 13.88 -9.71 -38.92
CA ALA A 606 14.39 -9.43 -40.26
C ALA A 606 15.01 -8.03 -40.37
N LEU A 607 14.39 -7.02 -39.74
CA LEU A 607 14.94 -5.66 -39.70
C LEU A 607 16.22 -5.57 -38.85
N SER A 608 16.32 -6.33 -37.75
CA SER A 608 17.50 -6.34 -36.86
C SER A 608 18.73 -6.96 -37.53
N ARG A 609 18.53 -7.82 -38.54
CA ARG A 609 19.58 -8.54 -39.28
C ARG A 609 19.96 -7.90 -40.62
N LEU A 610 19.43 -6.73 -40.98
CA LEU A 610 19.80 -6.03 -42.23
C LEU A 610 21.30 -5.70 -42.31
N ALA A 611 21.95 -5.57 -41.15
CA ALA A 611 23.38 -5.28 -41.04
C ALA A 611 24.24 -6.51 -40.66
N ASP A 612 23.69 -7.72 -40.60
CA ASP A 612 24.47 -8.92 -40.26
C ASP A 612 25.45 -9.25 -41.39
N PRO A 613 26.77 -9.21 -41.17
CA PRO A 613 27.76 -9.43 -42.21
C PRO A 613 27.82 -10.88 -42.72
N ARG A 614 27.25 -11.84 -41.98
CA ARG A 614 27.29 -13.27 -42.35
C ARG A 614 26.19 -13.64 -43.33
N LYS A 615 24.99 -13.11 -43.09
CA LYS A 615 23.81 -13.32 -43.94
C LYS A 615 22.86 -12.13 -43.74
N PRO A 616 23.05 -11.03 -44.49
CA PRO A 616 22.17 -9.87 -44.42
C PRO A 616 20.74 -10.29 -44.77
N ALA A 617 19.79 -9.97 -43.89
CA ALA A 617 18.38 -10.12 -44.21
C ALA A 617 17.95 -9.09 -45.26
N THR A 618 16.80 -9.32 -45.89
CA THR A 618 16.12 -8.31 -46.71
C THR A 618 14.89 -7.80 -46.00
N VAL A 619 14.48 -6.56 -46.28
CA VAL A 619 13.21 -6.03 -45.76
C VAL A 619 12.06 -6.93 -46.22
N PRO A 620 11.24 -7.47 -45.28
CA PRO A 620 10.10 -8.32 -45.60
C PRO A 620 9.17 -7.66 -46.64
N PRO A 621 8.64 -8.40 -47.63
CA PRO A 621 7.79 -7.86 -48.69
C PRO A 621 6.65 -6.96 -48.17
N GLU A 622 6.05 -7.35 -47.05
CA GLU A 622 4.93 -6.68 -46.38
C GLU A 622 5.33 -5.31 -45.84
N LEU A 623 6.62 -5.05 -45.60
CA LEU A 623 7.11 -3.79 -45.01
C LEU A 623 7.75 -2.86 -46.05
N ARG A 624 8.04 -3.33 -47.27
CA ARG A 624 8.80 -2.58 -48.29
C ARG A 624 8.14 -1.27 -48.72
N HIS A 625 6.82 -1.19 -48.62
CA HIS A 625 6.04 0.00 -48.99
C HIS A 625 5.95 1.03 -47.86
N LEU A 626 6.38 0.68 -46.63
CA LEU A 626 6.30 1.55 -45.46
C LEU A 626 7.53 2.45 -45.34
N PRO A 627 7.42 3.61 -44.67
CA PRO A 627 8.58 4.43 -44.33
C PRO A 627 9.59 3.64 -43.47
N LEU A 628 10.84 3.56 -43.93
CA LEU A 628 11.95 2.91 -43.21
C LEU A 628 12.97 3.94 -42.75
N HIS A 629 13.02 4.17 -41.44
CA HIS A 629 13.99 5.06 -40.83
C HIS A 629 15.27 4.32 -40.46
N ARG A 630 16.44 4.87 -40.85
CA ARG A 630 17.78 4.30 -40.55
C ARG A 630 18.60 5.12 -39.57
N GLN A 631 18.08 6.28 -39.18
CA GLN A 631 18.72 7.19 -38.23
C GLN A 631 17.76 7.46 -37.08
N GLY A 632 18.27 7.37 -35.86
CA GLY A 632 17.54 7.72 -34.64
C GLY A 632 17.96 9.09 -34.10
N PRO A 633 17.14 9.70 -33.23
CA PRO A 633 17.51 10.95 -32.56
C PRO A 633 18.81 10.78 -31.74
N VAL A 634 19.57 11.88 -31.58
CA VAL A 634 20.81 11.92 -30.80
C VAL A 634 20.52 11.64 -29.32
N LEU A 635 21.37 10.79 -28.71
CA LEU A 635 21.26 10.29 -27.34
C LEU A 635 21.32 11.40 -26.26
N TRP A 636 20.63 11.16 -25.14
CA TRP A 636 20.68 11.89 -23.86
C TRP A 636 20.03 13.28 -23.84
N ARG A 637 18.72 13.31 -23.60
CA ARG A 637 17.99 14.58 -23.39
C ARG A 637 18.11 15.14 -21.96
N TYR A 638 18.54 14.37 -20.95
CA TYR A 638 18.36 14.79 -19.55
C TYR A 638 19.54 14.47 -18.64
N ALA A 639 20.29 15.51 -18.26
CA ALA A 639 21.11 15.53 -17.05
C ALA A 639 20.42 16.48 -16.04
N PRO A 640 20.30 16.11 -14.76
CA PRO A 640 19.71 17.01 -13.77
C PRO A 640 20.70 18.15 -13.56
N VAL A 641 20.36 19.35 -14.03
CA VAL A 641 21.06 20.58 -13.64
C VAL A 641 20.64 20.87 -12.21
N VAL A 642 21.46 20.47 -11.24
CA VAL A 642 21.30 20.92 -9.86
C VAL A 642 21.61 22.41 -9.88
N ARG A 643 20.57 23.27 -9.85
CA ARG A 643 20.76 24.69 -9.57
C ARG A 643 21.31 24.78 -8.15
N ALA A 644 22.60 25.07 -8.02
CA ALA A 644 23.15 25.51 -6.74
C ALA A 644 22.41 26.79 -6.36
N ASP A 645 21.89 26.85 -5.14
CA ASP A 645 21.20 28.00 -4.57
C ASP A 645 21.92 29.31 -4.93
N GLN A 646 21.32 30.11 -5.81
CA GLN A 646 21.55 31.55 -5.84
C GLN A 646 20.57 32.17 -4.84
N SER A 647 20.89 32.04 -3.55
CA SER A 647 20.34 32.90 -2.51
C SER A 647 21.51 33.49 -1.72
N SER A 648 22.16 34.47 -2.34
CA SER A 648 23.01 35.44 -1.67
C SER A 648 22.67 36.82 -2.20
N SER A 649 21.62 37.39 -1.63
CA SER A 649 21.38 38.83 -1.42
C SER A 649 20.17 38.97 -0.52
#